data_AF-M7WT90-F1
#
_entry.id   AF-M7WT90-F1
#
_cell.length_a   1.000
_cell.length_b   1.000
_cell.length_c   1.000
_cell.angle_alpha   90.00
_cell.angle_beta   90.00
_cell.angle_gamma   90.00
#
_symmetry.space_group_name_H-M   'P 1'
#
loop_
_entity.id
_entity.type
_entity.pdbx_description
1 polymer ?
#
loop_
_entity_poly.entity_id
_entity_poly.type
_entity_poly.pdbx_seq_one_letter_code
_entity_poly.pdbx_strand_id
1 'polypeptide(L)'
;MSENHLSISLHETNESIHSRQNEKLESYQSQQEKDSRSESDDSLPAPKTQASNTSKSEEQIEMEKLKFTEKDITGPNQRSDNTSPIDFGRLVHPALLSASFGNSPVPRKKSPGEETTELIDKKQMVKSYFKKGFSKLFLPLGFSGILSIIFIVMYCCDWKDNYPGQFSAKTAIFLFVFIIMMFILLLEIWHAGIVLMTGVAVLLYCNVISTSQAFSGFSDSGTMTVLCVCIISDAINRTGGLALICSYILPNKEQKWIWPTAIRFVPLFACASVFLNNTPIVAMGISIILGLSKTTKIPASKLLMPMQVAVCVGGMCSLIGTSPNMVAKGLIDSAINGLNKQGVIHIDYVMSLFEVGYVGFPLALIACIYLVFSNKFLLPSHVKTEVKQQLHTFIVPINVVERSPLVGKEIMKTDLGRLSGVALPQILRGNKIIEPNSELQVGDTLFYVCEPSLLIELMNIRGIKFEDPTACNILKHTSTEDLSLYEISFTENSEFNQRNFPTYFEDCRFGILGISNDDKNFNAVKEQPLYFMPVTSNSSYLIITETSFTRSEIYPSPFRIAYELPIKLPYHYPLWKAMIAITSLLIPIILDVCGFYKIIQFSFLSVAALVLTGVLTVKQVYNAVSVSLVCTLGASFGLSAAMQNTNTGYLIAMTLIKLLTPLGRIGILFGIGIPTMVLTQVLSNNATIAVMFPVVWSAYLGSDPTGLTRGNDIGLRSAMVTMMICANSCFFLPFGYQTNLMVMKDGGYKVKHYMIYGIFLSLLYVIGSALLSYFIFEKALDPI
;
A
#
# COMPACT_ATOMS: atom_id res chain seq x y z
N MET A 1 62.11 -28.59 2.41
CA MET A 1 61.59 -29.97 2.41
C MET A 1 60.12 -30.08 2.85
N SER A 2 59.53 -29.07 3.50
CA SER A 2 58.11 -29.07 3.92
C SER A 2 57.11 -28.67 2.83
N GLU A 3 57.50 -27.91 1.79
CA GLU A 3 56.56 -27.42 0.76
C GLU A 3 56.21 -28.47 -0.30
N ASN A 4 57.13 -29.35 -0.68
CA ASN A 4 56.87 -30.42 -1.66
C ASN A 4 55.91 -31.51 -1.16
N HIS A 5 55.70 -31.65 0.15
CA HIS A 5 54.73 -32.61 0.69
C HIS A 5 53.30 -32.09 0.69
N LEU A 6 53.09 -30.76 0.67
CA LEU A 6 51.75 -30.17 0.63
C LEU A 6 51.15 -30.19 -0.79
N SER A 7 51.99 -29.98 -1.81
CA SER A 7 51.56 -30.00 -3.22
C SER A 7 51.19 -31.40 -3.71
N ILE A 8 51.89 -32.45 -3.23
CA ILE A 8 51.58 -33.84 -3.59
C ILE A 8 50.25 -34.29 -2.96
N SER A 9 50.00 -34.02 -1.67
CA SER A 9 48.76 -34.45 -1.01
C SER A 9 47.50 -33.74 -1.53
N LEU A 10 47.63 -32.49 -1.97
CA LEU A 10 46.56 -31.75 -2.65
C LEU A 10 46.24 -32.29 -4.05
N HIS A 11 47.23 -32.88 -4.74
CA HIS A 11 47.00 -33.48 -6.06
C HIS A 11 46.32 -34.86 -5.93
N GLU A 12 46.77 -35.69 -4.99
CA GLU A 12 46.16 -37.01 -4.70
C GLU A 12 44.72 -36.88 -4.18
N THR A 13 44.43 -35.87 -3.35
CA THR A 13 43.05 -35.66 -2.87
C THR A 13 42.10 -35.24 -4.00
N ASN A 14 42.53 -34.39 -4.93
CA ASN A 14 41.69 -33.99 -6.07
C ASN A 14 41.41 -35.14 -7.05
N GLU A 15 42.39 -36.01 -7.34
CA GLU A 15 42.14 -37.21 -8.16
C GLU A 15 41.17 -38.18 -7.46
N SER A 16 41.29 -38.35 -6.14
CA SER A 16 40.37 -39.19 -5.35
C SER A 16 38.92 -38.68 -5.31
N ILE A 17 38.71 -37.37 -5.52
CA ILE A 17 37.37 -36.75 -5.56
C ILE A 17 36.77 -36.90 -6.95
N HIS A 18 37.57 -36.74 -8.02
CA HIS A 18 37.10 -36.94 -9.40
C HIS A 18 36.76 -38.41 -9.70
N SER A 19 37.55 -39.38 -9.22
CA SER A 19 37.24 -40.81 -9.38
C SER A 19 35.93 -41.19 -8.68
N ARG A 20 35.72 -40.73 -7.43
CA ARG A 20 34.47 -40.94 -6.67
C ARG A 20 33.24 -40.23 -7.25
N GLN A 21 33.42 -39.17 -8.04
CA GLN A 21 32.31 -38.55 -8.77
C GLN A 21 31.94 -39.35 -10.02
N ASN A 22 32.93 -39.87 -10.75
CA ASN A 22 32.68 -40.71 -11.94
C ASN A 22 32.05 -42.07 -11.56
N GLU A 23 32.55 -42.76 -10.52
CA GLU A 23 31.92 -44.00 -10.01
C GLU A 23 30.44 -43.79 -9.63
N LYS A 24 30.10 -42.61 -9.08
CA LYS A 24 28.70 -42.27 -8.78
C LYS A 24 27.87 -42.04 -10.03
N LEU A 25 28.38 -41.34 -11.04
CA LEU A 25 27.64 -41.16 -12.31
C LEU A 25 27.41 -42.50 -13.01
N GLU A 26 28.42 -43.38 -13.06
CA GLU A 26 28.29 -44.72 -13.64
C GLU A 26 27.28 -45.59 -12.86
N SER A 27 27.23 -45.48 -11.52
CA SER A 27 26.21 -46.19 -10.72
C SER A 27 24.78 -45.71 -11.01
N TYR A 28 24.58 -44.41 -11.25
CA TYR A 28 23.27 -43.84 -11.57
C TYR A 28 22.81 -44.24 -12.98
N GLN A 29 23.71 -44.24 -13.97
CA GLN A 29 23.40 -44.71 -15.32
C GLN A 29 23.11 -46.22 -15.35
N SER A 30 23.86 -47.01 -14.58
CA SER A 30 23.64 -48.46 -14.41
C SER A 30 22.31 -48.84 -13.75
N GLN A 31 21.66 -47.92 -13.02
CA GLN A 31 20.32 -48.13 -12.46
C GLN A 31 19.21 -47.75 -13.45
N GLN A 32 19.37 -46.67 -14.23
CA GLN A 32 18.39 -46.32 -15.27
C GLN A 32 18.29 -47.35 -16.41
N GLU A 33 19.38 -48.07 -16.74
CA GLU A 33 19.33 -49.18 -17.70
C GLU A 33 18.74 -50.50 -17.14
N LYS A 34 18.51 -50.60 -15.82
CA LYS A 34 17.86 -51.77 -15.20
C LYS A 34 16.35 -51.61 -15.07
N ASP A 35 15.87 -50.42 -14.69
CA ASP A 35 14.44 -50.15 -14.55
C ASP A 35 13.70 -50.08 -15.91
N SER A 36 14.44 -49.90 -17.02
CA SER A 36 13.90 -49.82 -18.39
C SER A 36 13.79 -51.16 -19.13
N ARG A 37 14.01 -52.30 -18.44
CA ARG A 37 14.05 -53.65 -19.05
C ARG A 37 13.17 -54.71 -18.37
N SER A 38 12.20 -54.34 -17.53
CA SER A 38 11.41 -55.30 -16.74
C SER A 38 9.88 -55.27 -16.90
N GLU A 39 9.32 -54.52 -17.86
CA GLU A 39 7.87 -54.51 -18.14
C GLU A 39 7.54 -54.78 -19.62
N SER A 40 7.92 -55.97 -20.10
CA SER A 40 7.36 -56.57 -21.31
C SER A 40 7.40 -58.10 -21.20
N ASP A 41 6.27 -58.75 -21.53
CA ASP A 41 5.98 -60.20 -21.50
C ASP A 41 5.43 -60.76 -20.16
N ASP A 42 4.10 -60.96 -20.07
CA ASP A 42 3.54 -62.32 -20.16
C ASP A 42 1.99 -62.42 -20.25
N SER A 43 1.52 -63.07 -21.33
CA SER A 43 0.31 -63.91 -21.47
C SER A 43 -1.15 -63.42 -21.19
N LEU A 44 -2.00 -63.60 -22.22
CA LEU A 44 -3.48 -63.66 -22.24
C LEU A 44 -3.95 -65.14 -22.13
N PRO A 45 -5.21 -65.49 -21.75
CA PRO A 45 -6.38 -65.31 -22.64
C PRO A 45 -7.78 -65.07 -21.99
N ALA A 46 -8.77 -64.80 -22.88
CA ALA A 46 -10.15 -64.31 -22.64
C ALA A 46 -11.22 -65.47 -22.60
N PRO A 47 -12.55 -65.35 -22.87
CA PRO A 47 -13.41 -64.19 -23.29
C PRO A 47 -14.87 -64.14 -22.74
N LYS A 48 -15.71 -63.25 -23.35
CA LYS A 48 -17.21 -63.11 -23.39
C LYS A 48 -17.76 -61.87 -22.64
N THR A 49 -18.68 -61.03 -23.15
CA THR A 49 -19.49 -61.03 -24.41
C THR A 49 -19.80 -59.60 -24.90
N GLN A 50 -20.36 -59.45 -26.11
CA GLN A 50 -20.87 -58.21 -26.76
C GLN A 50 -21.99 -57.52 -25.92
N ALA A 51 -22.43 -56.27 -26.12
CA ALA A 51 -22.55 -55.36 -27.28
C ALA A 51 -22.70 -53.89 -26.77
N SER A 52 -22.72 -52.76 -27.54
CA SER A 52 -22.52 -52.44 -28.98
C SER A 52 -22.43 -50.90 -29.17
N ASN A 53 -21.93 -50.43 -30.33
CA ASN A 53 -22.27 -49.23 -31.15
C ASN A 53 -22.59 -47.86 -30.46
N THR A 54 -22.08 -46.69 -30.87
CA THR A 54 -21.48 -46.16 -32.13
C THR A 54 -20.39 -45.11 -31.79
N SER A 55 -19.15 -45.12 -32.31
CA SER A 55 -18.69 -44.67 -33.66
C SER A 55 -19.12 -43.24 -34.07
N LYS A 56 -18.28 -42.35 -34.63
CA LYS A 56 -16.83 -42.36 -34.95
C LYS A 56 -16.38 -40.93 -35.38
N SER A 57 -15.07 -40.64 -35.23
CA SER A 57 -14.19 -39.75 -36.04
C SER A 57 -14.62 -38.35 -36.52
N GLU A 58 -13.73 -37.38 -36.29
CA GLU A 58 -12.94 -36.58 -37.28
C GLU A 58 -13.26 -36.84 -38.79
N GLU A 59 -13.13 -35.91 -39.75
CA GLU A 59 -12.19 -34.77 -39.88
C GLU A 59 -12.61 -33.81 -41.06
N GLN A 60 -11.96 -32.63 -41.18
CA GLN A 60 -11.83 -31.74 -42.39
C GLN A 60 -13.06 -31.09 -43.09
N ILE A 61 -12.99 -29.77 -43.39
CA ILE A 61 -12.66 -29.14 -44.70
C ILE A 61 -12.90 -27.60 -44.65
N GLU A 62 -12.18 -26.88 -45.51
CA GLU A 62 -11.93 -25.43 -45.58
C GLU A 62 -12.98 -24.60 -46.37
N MET A 63 -12.73 -23.28 -46.46
CA MET A 63 -13.07 -22.33 -47.54
C MET A 63 -14.36 -21.45 -47.53
N GLU A 64 -14.09 -20.15 -47.38
CA GLU A 64 -14.57 -19.01 -48.21
C GLU A 64 -15.92 -18.29 -48.01
N LYS A 65 -15.86 -16.95 -48.23
CA LYS A 65 -16.95 -15.94 -48.37
C LYS A 65 -17.63 -15.56 -47.03
N LEU A 66 -17.90 -14.29 -46.70
CA LEU A 66 -18.30 -13.13 -47.52
C LEU A 66 -17.66 -11.80 -47.07
N LYS A 67 -17.44 -10.89 -48.04
CA LYS A 67 -17.29 -9.43 -47.86
C LYS A 67 -18.63 -8.72 -48.21
N PHE A 68 -18.62 -7.38 -48.28
CA PHE A 68 -19.69 -6.42 -48.66
C PHE A 68 -20.59 -5.93 -47.50
N THR A 69 -21.02 -4.66 -47.40
CA THR A 69 -20.48 -3.30 -47.75
C THR A 69 -21.43 -2.26 -47.15
N GLU A 70 -20.98 -1.02 -46.93
CA GLU A 70 -21.88 0.13 -46.70
C GLU A 70 -22.63 0.53 -47.98
N LYS A 71 -23.94 0.84 -47.91
CA LYS A 71 -24.52 2.12 -48.36
C LYS A 71 -26.05 2.28 -48.22
N ASP A 72 -26.42 3.49 -47.76
CA ASP A 72 -27.57 4.33 -48.16
C ASP A 72 -29.05 3.94 -47.89
N ILE A 73 -29.89 5.00 -47.96
CA ILE A 73 -31.35 5.07 -48.15
C ILE A 73 -32.27 5.16 -46.90
N THR A 74 -32.28 6.37 -46.33
CA THR A 74 -33.46 7.24 -46.05
C THR A 74 -34.89 6.65 -45.95
N GLY A 75 -35.65 7.09 -44.94
CA GLY A 75 -37.08 7.42 -45.10
C GLY A 75 -38.08 6.75 -44.13
N PRO A 76 -39.31 7.31 -43.97
CA PRO A 76 -39.86 7.52 -42.62
C PRO A 76 -41.25 6.92 -42.31
N ASN A 77 -41.58 6.88 -41.00
CA ASN A 77 -42.93 6.88 -40.38
C ASN A 77 -44.00 5.86 -40.84
N GLN A 78 -44.45 4.99 -39.91
CA GLN A 78 -45.87 4.88 -39.52
C GLN A 78 -46.09 4.03 -38.23
N ARG A 79 -47.26 4.19 -37.61
CA ARG A 79 -47.72 3.47 -36.39
C ARG A 79 -48.66 2.31 -36.78
N SER A 80 -48.61 1.19 -36.04
CA SER A 80 -49.81 0.48 -35.55
C SER A 80 -49.48 -0.70 -34.61
N ASP A 81 -50.04 -0.65 -33.41
CA ASP A 81 -50.67 -1.71 -32.59
C ASP A 81 -50.10 -3.15 -32.46
N ASN A 82 -49.95 -3.53 -31.19
CA ASN A 82 -50.26 -4.83 -30.57
C ASN A 82 -50.04 -6.14 -31.35
N THR A 83 -49.03 -6.91 -30.94
CA THR A 83 -49.22 -8.20 -30.22
C THR A 83 -47.86 -8.73 -29.74
N SER A 84 -47.82 -9.45 -28.62
CA SER A 84 -46.68 -10.29 -28.21
C SER A 84 -47.09 -11.76 -28.43
N PRO A 85 -46.15 -12.70 -28.68
CA PRO A 85 -45.24 -13.15 -27.60
C PRO A 85 -43.78 -13.44 -28.02
N ILE A 86 -42.89 -13.38 -27.02
CA ILE A 86 -41.68 -14.19 -26.81
C ILE A 86 -40.94 -14.70 -28.07
N ASP A 87 -39.76 -14.12 -28.38
CA ASP A 87 -38.52 -14.92 -28.44
C ASP A 87 -37.23 -14.09 -28.29
N PHE A 88 -36.11 -14.78 -28.07
CA PHE A 88 -34.80 -14.28 -27.63
C PHE A 88 -34.10 -13.32 -28.61
N GLY A 89 -33.47 -12.25 -28.08
CA GLY A 89 -32.52 -11.47 -28.87
C GLY A 89 -32.11 -10.08 -28.40
N ARG A 90 -31.70 -9.87 -27.13
CA ARG A 90 -30.87 -8.71 -26.71
C ARG A 90 -30.32 -8.83 -25.27
N LEU A 91 -29.28 -9.66 -25.11
CA LEU A 91 -28.31 -9.44 -24.04
C LEU A 91 -27.47 -8.21 -24.39
N VAL A 92 -27.66 -7.12 -23.64
CA VAL A 92 -26.65 -6.22 -23.01
C VAL A 92 -27.46 -5.08 -22.38
N HIS A 93 -27.66 -5.14 -21.07
CA HIS A 93 -28.30 -4.08 -20.31
C HIS A 93 -27.33 -2.88 -20.15
N PRO A 94 -27.78 -1.61 -20.23
CA PRO A 94 -26.89 -0.44 -20.12
C PRO A 94 -26.10 -0.31 -18.80
N ALA A 95 -26.39 -1.16 -17.80
CA ALA A 95 -25.70 -1.21 -16.51
C ALA A 95 -24.23 -1.70 -16.61
N LEU A 96 -23.85 -2.41 -17.67
CA LEU A 96 -22.48 -2.92 -17.86
C LEU A 96 -21.46 -1.85 -18.32
N LEU A 97 -21.93 -0.68 -18.78
CA LEU A 97 -21.05 0.42 -19.21
C LEU A 97 -20.80 1.50 -18.14
N SER A 98 -21.53 1.47 -17.02
CA SER A 98 -21.35 2.43 -15.91
C SER A 98 -20.25 2.05 -14.90
N ALA A 99 -19.69 0.84 -14.97
CA ALA A 99 -18.70 0.36 -14.00
C ALA A 99 -17.27 0.96 -14.15
N SER A 100 -17.03 1.79 -15.17
CA SER A 100 -15.69 2.34 -15.47
C SER A 100 -15.53 3.85 -15.21
N PHE A 101 -16.57 4.58 -14.77
CA PHE A 101 -16.48 6.02 -14.53
C PHE A 101 -17.04 6.39 -13.15
N GLY A 102 -16.20 7.06 -12.35
CA GLY A 102 -16.42 7.23 -10.92
C GLY A 102 -17.55 8.20 -10.55
N ASN A 103 -18.11 7.93 -9.36
CA ASN A 103 -18.98 8.76 -8.53
C ASN A 103 -19.18 10.21 -8.99
N SER A 104 -20.34 10.48 -9.57
CA SER A 104 -20.96 11.81 -9.55
C SER A 104 -22.33 11.70 -8.87
N PRO A 105 -22.69 12.61 -7.95
CA PRO A 105 -23.94 12.50 -7.20
C PRO A 105 -25.13 12.76 -8.13
N VAL A 106 -26.14 11.89 -8.05
CA VAL A 106 -27.44 12.10 -8.68
C VAL A 106 -28.17 13.22 -7.91
N PRO A 107 -28.61 14.32 -8.57
CA PRO A 107 -29.32 15.39 -7.87
C PRO A 107 -30.73 14.95 -7.44
N ARG A 108 -31.15 15.36 -6.24
CA ARG A 108 -32.51 15.10 -5.72
C ARG A 108 -33.57 15.74 -6.63
N LYS A 109 -34.66 15.01 -6.88
CA LYS A 109 -35.93 15.58 -7.36
C LYS A 109 -36.38 16.66 -6.37
N LYS A 110 -36.55 17.90 -6.85
CA LYS A 110 -37.30 18.94 -6.12
C LYS A 110 -38.81 18.69 -6.26
N SER A 111 -39.57 19.27 -5.34
CA SER A 111 -41.04 19.26 -5.33
C SER A 111 -41.64 19.90 -6.60
N PRO A 112 -42.84 19.48 -7.04
CA PRO A 112 -43.46 19.98 -8.27
C PRO A 112 -43.95 21.42 -8.07
N GLY A 113 -43.35 22.38 -8.79
CA GLY A 113 -43.77 23.78 -8.70
C GLY A 113 -42.76 24.85 -9.14
N GLU A 114 -41.64 24.51 -9.77
CA GLU A 114 -40.66 25.50 -10.28
C GLU A 114 -39.84 24.90 -11.44
N GLU A 115 -40.45 24.77 -12.62
CA GLU A 115 -39.73 24.41 -13.86
C GLU A 115 -39.28 25.67 -14.62
N THR A 116 -38.14 26.22 -14.23
CA THR A 116 -37.27 26.92 -15.18
C THR A 116 -36.20 25.93 -15.66
N THR A 117 -36.29 25.55 -16.93
CA THR A 117 -35.35 24.63 -17.57
C THR A 117 -33.97 25.26 -17.72
N GLU A 118 -33.12 25.10 -16.70
CA GLU A 118 -31.67 25.22 -16.88
C GLU A 118 -31.20 24.12 -17.84
N LEU A 119 -31.12 24.48 -19.13
CA LEU A 119 -30.36 23.76 -20.13
C LEU A 119 -28.91 23.67 -19.65
N ILE A 120 -28.55 22.52 -19.05
CA ILE A 120 -27.17 22.20 -18.66
C ILE A 120 -26.32 22.25 -19.94
N ASP A 121 -25.59 23.37 -20.11
CA ASP A 121 -24.81 23.61 -21.32
C ASP A 121 -23.69 22.57 -21.41
N LYS A 122 -23.85 21.62 -22.35
CA LYS A 122 -22.84 20.61 -22.65
C LYS A 122 -21.49 21.24 -22.97
N LYS A 123 -21.43 22.47 -23.54
CA LYS A 123 -20.15 23.18 -23.70
C LYS A 123 -19.53 23.56 -22.36
N GLN A 124 -20.28 24.06 -21.37
CA GLN A 124 -19.72 24.33 -20.03
C GLN A 124 -19.25 23.05 -19.34
N MET A 125 -20.00 21.95 -19.43
CA MET A 125 -19.60 20.68 -18.83
C MET A 125 -18.31 20.13 -19.48
N VAL A 126 -18.25 20.07 -20.81
CA VAL A 126 -17.05 19.65 -21.56
C VAL A 126 -15.89 20.60 -21.29
N LYS A 127 -16.11 21.92 -21.22
CA LYS A 127 -15.09 22.92 -20.90
C LYS A 127 -14.59 22.80 -19.46
N SER A 128 -15.42 22.35 -18.51
CA SER A 128 -15.03 22.05 -17.13
C SER A 128 -14.17 20.78 -17.04
N TYR A 129 -14.57 19.71 -17.75
CA TYR A 129 -13.76 18.49 -17.87
C TYR A 129 -12.43 18.74 -18.59
N PHE A 130 -12.43 19.45 -19.71
CA PHE A 130 -11.21 19.89 -20.40
C PHE A 130 -10.35 20.76 -19.49
N LYS A 131 -10.92 21.76 -18.79
CA LYS A 131 -10.14 22.63 -17.88
C LYS A 131 -9.50 21.85 -16.73
N LYS A 132 -10.20 20.85 -16.16
CA LYS A 132 -9.63 19.93 -15.17
C LYS A 132 -8.55 19.03 -15.77
N GLY A 133 -8.78 18.40 -16.92
CA GLY A 133 -7.78 17.56 -17.62
C GLY A 133 -6.53 18.34 -18.03
N PHE A 134 -6.69 19.52 -18.62
CA PHE A 134 -5.60 20.39 -19.04
C PHE A 134 -4.81 20.94 -17.85
N SER A 135 -5.48 21.22 -16.71
CA SER A 135 -4.78 21.60 -15.47
C SER A 135 -3.88 20.49 -14.91
N LYS A 136 -4.23 19.21 -15.13
CA LYS A 136 -3.36 18.06 -14.78
C LYS A 136 -2.17 17.90 -15.72
N LEU A 137 -2.24 18.39 -16.95
CA LEU A 137 -1.14 18.31 -17.92
C LEU A 137 -0.05 19.37 -17.69
N PHE A 138 -0.39 20.52 -17.10
CA PHE A 138 0.54 21.66 -17.01
C PHE A 138 1.80 21.36 -16.19
N LEU A 139 1.67 20.65 -15.07
CA LEU A 139 2.81 20.27 -14.21
C LEU A 139 3.72 19.21 -14.89
N PRO A 140 3.20 18.09 -15.44
CA PRO A 140 3.98 17.16 -16.26
C PRO A 140 4.71 17.81 -17.43
N LEU A 141 4.02 18.60 -18.27
CA LEU A 141 4.67 19.27 -19.41
C LEU A 141 5.72 20.28 -18.97
N GLY A 142 5.45 21.06 -17.92
CA GLY A 142 6.41 22.01 -17.37
C GLY A 142 7.67 21.32 -16.88
N PHE A 143 7.53 20.26 -16.09
CA PHE A 143 8.67 19.51 -15.54
C PHE A 143 9.45 18.77 -16.64
N SER A 144 8.77 18.02 -17.53
CA SER A 144 9.45 17.30 -18.61
C SER A 144 10.13 18.25 -19.60
N GLY A 145 9.52 19.42 -19.86
CA GLY A 145 10.12 20.49 -20.65
C GLY A 145 11.38 21.07 -20.00
N ILE A 146 11.32 21.42 -18.71
CA ILE A 146 12.49 21.88 -17.94
C ILE A 146 13.60 20.82 -17.94
N LEU A 147 13.27 19.55 -17.68
CA LEU A 147 14.23 18.45 -17.69
C LEU A 147 14.88 18.26 -19.07
N SER A 148 14.11 18.38 -20.15
CA SER A 148 14.62 18.35 -21.53
C SER A 148 15.57 19.51 -21.81
N ILE A 149 15.22 20.73 -21.37
CA ILE A 149 16.08 21.91 -21.49
C ILE A 149 17.38 21.71 -20.71
N ILE A 150 17.33 21.16 -19.49
CA ILE A 150 18.53 20.86 -18.69
C ILE A 150 19.46 19.91 -19.46
N PHE A 151 18.97 18.80 -19.99
CA PHE A 151 19.81 17.87 -20.77
C PHE A 151 20.35 18.49 -22.06
N ILE A 152 19.58 19.34 -22.75
CA ILE A 152 20.06 20.07 -23.93
C ILE A 152 21.18 21.06 -23.55
N VAL A 153 21.03 21.78 -22.43
CA VAL A 153 22.06 22.71 -21.93
C VAL A 153 23.32 21.95 -21.50
N MET A 154 23.19 20.83 -20.77
CA MET A 154 24.33 19.99 -20.40
C MET A 154 25.05 19.45 -21.65
N TYR A 155 24.31 19.01 -22.67
CA TYR A 155 24.88 18.57 -23.92
C TYR A 155 25.65 19.70 -24.65
N CYS A 156 25.00 20.85 -24.84
CA CYS A 156 25.56 21.96 -25.61
C CYS A 156 26.69 22.72 -24.91
N CYS A 157 26.69 22.78 -23.57
CA CYS A 157 27.69 23.53 -22.80
C CYS A 157 28.80 22.67 -22.19
N ASP A 158 28.63 21.35 -22.11
CA ASP A 158 29.60 20.47 -21.45
C ASP A 158 29.88 19.18 -22.22
N TRP A 159 28.87 18.33 -22.47
CA TRP A 159 29.11 16.97 -22.96
C TRP A 159 29.67 16.90 -24.38
N LYS A 160 29.19 17.76 -25.28
CA LYS A 160 29.65 17.82 -26.66
C LYS A 160 31.15 18.12 -26.77
N ASP A 161 31.64 19.03 -25.94
CA ASP A 161 32.99 19.57 -26.06
C ASP A 161 34.00 18.88 -25.11
N ASN A 162 33.57 18.47 -23.92
CA ASN A 162 34.45 17.88 -22.89
C ASN A 162 34.44 16.35 -22.87
N TYR A 163 33.37 15.70 -23.38
CA TYR A 163 33.23 14.24 -23.40
C TYR A 163 32.90 13.69 -24.81
N PRO A 164 33.61 14.10 -25.88
CA PRO A 164 33.37 13.61 -27.23
C PRO A 164 33.54 12.08 -27.29
N GLY A 165 32.54 11.39 -27.83
CA GLY A 165 32.50 9.92 -27.91
C GLY A 165 31.75 9.22 -26.76
N GLN A 166 31.51 9.88 -25.63
CA GLN A 166 30.68 9.31 -24.55
C GLN A 166 29.17 9.40 -24.85
N PHE A 167 28.76 10.42 -25.64
CA PHE A 167 27.37 10.57 -26.08
C PHE A 167 27.11 9.72 -27.34
N SER A 168 26.38 8.62 -27.17
CA SER A 168 26.03 7.67 -28.22
C SER A 168 24.56 7.76 -28.64
N ALA A 169 24.18 7.15 -29.77
CA ALA A 169 22.78 6.97 -30.14
C ALA A 169 21.97 6.26 -29.03
N LYS A 170 22.59 5.31 -28.31
CA LYS A 170 21.97 4.66 -27.15
C LYS A 170 21.70 5.65 -26.00
N THR A 171 22.61 6.61 -25.77
CA THR A 171 22.45 7.71 -24.80
C THR A 171 21.25 8.60 -25.13
N ALA A 172 21.07 8.95 -26.40
CA ALA A 172 19.91 9.70 -26.87
C ALA A 172 18.59 8.91 -26.69
N ILE A 173 18.58 7.61 -27.04
CA ILE A 173 17.42 6.73 -26.82
C ILE A 173 17.07 6.64 -25.33
N PHE A 174 18.05 6.44 -24.46
CA PHE A 174 17.84 6.39 -23.01
C PHE A 174 17.24 7.70 -22.48
N LEU A 175 17.82 8.85 -22.83
CA LEU A 175 17.30 10.15 -22.39
C LEU A 175 15.86 10.39 -22.88
N PHE A 176 15.54 10.02 -24.12
CA PHE A 176 14.18 10.13 -24.66
C PHE A 176 13.17 9.25 -23.90
N VAL A 177 13.49 7.97 -23.71
CA VAL A 177 12.65 7.05 -22.90
C VAL A 177 12.53 7.55 -21.47
N PHE A 178 13.61 8.04 -20.87
CA PHE A 178 13.64 8.59 -19.53
C PHE A 178 12.73 9.82 -19.36
N ILE A 179 12.78 10.78 -20.28
CA ILE A 179 11.91 11.97 -20.25
C ILE A 179 10.42 11.58 -20.39
N ILE A 180 10.10 10.63 -21.28
CA ILE A 180 8.73 10.10 -21.42
C ILE A 180 8.29 9.38 -20.14
N MET A 181 9.16 8.57 -19.55
CA MET A 181 8.90 7.84 -18.31
C MET A 181 8.63 8.81 -17.16
N MET A 182 9.42 9.89 -17.02
CA MET A 182 9.16 10.98 -16.08
C MET A 182 7.81 11.65 -16.34
N PHE A 183 7.50 11.98 -17.61
CA PHE A 183 6.22 12.59 -17.99
C PHE A 183 5.01 11.71 -17.60
N ILE A 184 5.07 10.41 -17.82
CA ILE A 184 4.00 9.46 -17.47
C ILE A 184 3.87 9.30 -15.94
N LEU A 185 4.99 9.24 -15.19
CA LEU A 185 4.95 9.21 -13.72
C LEU A 185 4.23 10.43 -13.15
N LEU A 186 4.53 11.62 -13.67
CA LEU A 186 3.94 12.89 -13.24
C LEU A 186 2.45 13.04 -13.59
N LEU A 187 1.97 12.33 -14.60
CA LEU A 187 0.54 12.30 -14.93
C LEU A 187 -0.28 11.49 -13.91
N GLU A 188 0.35 10.67 -13.08
CA GLU A 188 -0.27 9.77 -12.09
C GLU A 188 -1.32 8.80 -12.67
N ILE A 189 -1.32 8.58 -14.00
CA ILE A 189 -2.29 7.68 -14.67
C ILE A 189 -1.96 6.22 -14.39
N TRP A 190 -0.66 5.88 -14.36
CA TRP A 190 -0.15 4.52 -14.11
C TRP A 190 0.68 4.48 -12.83
N HIS A 191 0.66 3.33 -12.15
CA HIS A 191 1.53 3.09 -11.01
C HIS A 191 3.00 3.03 -11.41
N ALA A 192 3.88 3.57 -10.56
CA ALA A 192 5.30 3.76 -10.88
C ALA A 192 6.02 2.46 -11.31
N GLY A 193 5.67 1.32 -10.71
CA GLY A 193 6.23 0.03 -11.10
C GLY A 193 5.92 -0.37 -12.55
N ILE A 194 4.72 -0.07 -13.05
CA ILE A 194 4.33 -0.33 -14.44
C ILE A 194 5.14 0.60 -15.37
N VAL A 195 5.22 1.88 -15.04
CA VAL A 195 5.92 2.88 -15.85
C VAL A 195 7.41 2.53 -15.99
N LEU A 196 8.08 2.18 -14.87
CA LEU A 196 9.47 1.71 -14.87
C LEU A 196 9.63 0.42 -15.68
N MET A 197 8.76 -0.58 -15.49
CA MET A 197 8.79 -1.83 -16.27
C MET A 197 8.63 -1.59 -17.78
N THR A 198 7.72 -0.70 -18.19
CA THR A 198 7.56 -0.35 -19.61
C THR A 198 8.78 0.39 -20.16
N GLY A 199 9.40 1.28 -19.38
CA GLY A 199 10.66 1.93 -19.76
C GLY A 199 11.79 0.92 -19.97
N VAL A 200 11.97 0.00 -19.01
CA VAL A 200 12.95 -1.10 -19.09
C VAL A 200 12.67 -2.02 -20.28
N ALA A 201 11.41 -2.35 -20.57
CA ALA A 201 11.05 -3.16 -21.74
C ALA A 201 11.39 -2.48 -23.08
N VAL A 202 11.17 -1.17 -23.20
CA VAL A 202 11.57 -0.39 -24.38
C VAL A 202 13.09 -0.32 -24.50
N LEU A 203 13.82 -0.12 -23.39
CA LEU A 203 15.29 -0.09 -23.38
C LEU A 203 15.90 -1.46 -23.74
N LEU A 204 15.27 -2.55 -23.32
CA LEU A 204 15.61 -3.91 -23.73
C LEU A 204 15.40 -4.13 -25.23
N TYR A 205 14.23 -3.74 -25.76
CA TYR A 205 13.92 -3.83 -27.20
C TYR A 205 14.90 -3.00 -28.06
N CYS A 206 15.29 -1.81 -27.58
CA CYS A 206 16.29 -0.96 -28.23
C CYS A 206 17.75 -1.45 -28.06
N ASN A 207 17.98 -2.65 -27.49
CA ASN A 207 19.31 -3.21 -27.20
C ASN A 207 20.21 -2.26 -26.38
N VAL A 208 19.63 -1.48 -25.47
CA VAL A 208 20.36 -0.66 -24.49
C VAL A 208 20.83 -1.52 -23.32
N ILE A 209 20.03 -2.52 -22.93
CA ILE A 209 20.32 -3.49 -21.87
C ILE A 209 20.10 -4.92 -22.35
N SER A 210 20.73 -5.88 -21.69
CA SER A 210 20.46 -7.31 -21.88
C SER A 210 19.25 -7.79 -21.03
N THR A 211 18.73 -8.97 -21.35
CA THR A 211 17.66 -9.63 -20.56
C THR A 211 18.09 -9.87 -19.11
N SER A 212 19.34 -10.32 -18.90
CA SER A 212 19.89 -10.54 -17.56
C SER A 212 20.00 -9.24 -16.75
N GLN A 213 20.38 -8.11 -17.39
CA GLN A 213 20.39 -6.79 -16.75
C GLN A 213 18.98 -6.28 -16.44
N ALA A 214 18.00 -6.55 -17.31
CA ALA A 214 16.61 -6.13 -17.12
C ALA A 214 15.92 -6.81 -15.92
N PHE A 215 16.23 -8.10 -15.68
CA PHE A 215 15.56 -8.90 -14.64
C PHE A 215 16.37 -9.17 -13.37
N SER A 216 17.65 -8.78 -13.31
CA SER A 216 18.55 -9.02 -12.15
C SER A 216 17.95 -8.59 -10.81
N GLY A 217 17.30 -7.43 -10.77
CA GLY A 217 16.68 -6.85 -9.58
C GLY A 217 15.56 -7.67 -8.94
N PHE A 218 14.92 -8.58 -9.70
CA PHE A 218 13.91 -9.49 -9.16
C PHE A 218 14.52 -10.64 -8.36
N SER A 219 15.79 -10.98 -8.62
CA SER A 219 16.55 -11.99 -7.88
C SER A 219 17.44 -11.40 -6.77
N ASP A 220 17.45 -10.07 -6.60
CA ASP A 220 18.30 -9.42 -5.62
C ASP A 220 17.89 -9.70 -4.17
N SER A 221 18.89 -9.83 -3.31
CA SER A 221 18.72 -10.07 -1.88
C SER A 221 18.13 -8.87 -1.12
N GLY A 222 18.43 -7.64 -1.54
CA GLY A 222 17.79 -6.43 -1.02
C GLY A 222 16.30 -6.43 -1.37
N THR A 223 15.97 -6.61 -2.66
CA THR A 223 14.57 -6.76 -3.12
C THR A 223 13.80 -7.80 -2.32
N MET A 224 14.32 -9.02 -2.19
CA MET A 224 13.64 -10.11 -1.47
C MET A 224 13.49 -9.84 0.04
N THR A 225 14.46 -9.15 0.66
CA THR A 225 14.35 -8.70 2.06
C THR A 225 13.18 -7.74 2.24
N VAL A 226 13.00 -6.76 1.33
CA VAL A 226 11.86 -5.82 1.36
C VAL A 226 10.54 -6.58 1.36
N LEU A 227 10.37 -7.56 0.47
CA LEU A 227 9.11 -8.29 0.33
C LEU A 227 8.77 -9.02 1.63
N CYS A 228 9.75 -9.69 2.25
CA CYS A 228 9.56 -10.36 3.53
C CYS A 228 9.23 -9.37 4.66
N VAL A 229 9.94 -8.24 4.74
CA VAL A 229 9.67 -7.17 5.72
C VAL A 229 8.28 -6.56 5.53
N CYS A 230 7.79 -6.41 4.29
CA CYS A 230 6.42 -5.97 4.02
C CYS A 230 5.38 -6.96 4.59
N ILE A 231 5.58 -8.27 4.39
CA ILE A 231 4.70 -9.32 4.93
C ILE A 231 4.71 -9.33 6.46
N ILE A 232 5.89 -9.26 7.08
CA ILE A 232 6.06 -9.20 8.54
C ILE A 232 5.42 -7.91 9.10
N SER A 233 5.59 -6.79 8.41
CA SER A 233 4.93 -5.52 8.77
C SER A 233 3.41 -5.67 8.75
N ASP A 234 2.84 -6.25 7.69
CA ASP A 234 1.39 -6.46 7.59
C ASP A 234 0.86 -7.35 8.73
N ALA A 235 1.59 -8.40 9.12
CA ALA A 235 1.25 -9.22 10.30
C ALA A 235 1.21 -8.41 11.61
N ILE A 236 2.20 -7.54 11.86
CA ILE A 236 2.24 -6.68 13.06
C ILE A 236 1.09 -5.68 13.08
N ASN A 237 0.69 -5.19 11.90
CA ASN A 237 -0.40 -4.24 11.78
C ASN A 237 -1.78 -4.90 11.94
N ARG A 238 -2.00 -6.07 11.34
CA ARG A 238 -3.21 -6.88 11.56
C ARG A 238 -3.37 -7.25 13.03
N THR A 239 -2.31 -7.78 13.65
CA THR A 239 -2.33 -8.22 15.05
C THR A 239 -2.53 -7.10 16.08
N GLY A 240 -2.57 -5.83 15.65
CA GLY A 240 -2.86 -4.69 16.53
C GLY A 240 -1.76 -4.38 17.53
N GLY A 241 -0.53 -4.90 17.34
CA GLY A 241 0.57 -4.73 18.30
C GLY A 241 0.88 -3.27 18.61
N LEU A 242 0.86 -2.42 17.57
CA LEU A 242 1.04 -0.97 17.74
C LEU A 242 -0.14 -0.30 18.47
N ALA A 243 -1.39 -0.74 18.23
CA ALA A 243 -2.56 -0.22 18.93
C ALA A 243 -2.54 -0.54 20.44
N LEU A 244 -2.06 -1.72 20.82
CA LEU A 244 -1.83 -2.08 22.23
C LEU A 244 -0.84 -1.13 22.89
N ILE A 245 0.32 -0.88 22.28
CA ILE A 245 1.35 0.04 22.80
C ILE A 245 0.78 1.46 22.92
N CYS A 246 0.07 1.93 21.89
CA CYS A 246 -0.63 3.22 21.91
C CYS A 246 -1.62 3.35 23.08
N SER A 247 -2.39 2.30 23.40
CA SER A 247 -3.38 2.34 24.48
C SER A 247 -2.80 2.56 25.89
N TYR A 248 -1.54 2.17 26.11
CA TYR A 248 -0.81 2.39 27.37
C TYR A 248 -0.13 3.76 27.44
N ILE A 249 0.38 4.28 26.31
CA ILE A 249 1.20 5.50 26.27
C ILE A 249 0.34 6.77 26.12
N LEU A 250 -0.73 6.69 25.32
CA LEU A 250 -1.52 7.86 24.93
C LEU A 250 -2.50 8.30 26.03
N PRO A 251 -2.80 9.61 26.14
CA PRO A 251 -3.70 10.12 27.17
C PRO A 251 -5.19 9.83 26.87
N ASN A 252 -5.87 9.15 27.79
CA ASN A 252 -7.31 8.87 27.72
C ASN A 252 -8.18 9.93 28.43
N LYS A 253 -7.73 11.20 28.46
CA LYS A 253 -8.42 12.33 29.10
C LYS A 253 -8.21 13.60 28.31
N GLU A 254 -9.15 14.55 28.42
CA GLU A 254 -9.08 15.88 27.82
C GLU A 254 -7.76 16.60 28.12
N GLN A 255 -7.18 17.26 27.12
CA GLN A 255 -5.88 17.92 27.22
C GLN A 255 -5.98 19.40 26.90
N LYS A 256 -5.59 20.26 27.86
CA LYS A 256 -5.56 21.73 27.68
C LYS A 256 -4.56 22.19 26.61
N TRP A 257 -3.53 21.39 26.33
CA TRP A 257 -2.45 21.71 25.40
C TRP A 257 -2.14 20.54 24.48
N ILE A 258 -1.61 20.83 23.29
CA ILE A 258 -1.26 19.83 22.28
C ILE A 258 0.07 19.13 22.63
N TRP A 259 1.05 19.87 23.14
CA TRP A 259 2.42 19.39 23.35
C TRP A 259 2.54 18.17 24.31
N PRO A 260 1.76 18.01 25.41
CA PRO A 260 1.84 16.81 26.26
C PRO A 260 1.30 15.55 25.59
N THR A 261 0.48 15.71 24.54
CA THR A 261 0.03 14.62 23.66
C THR A 261 1.08 14.35 22.60
N ALA A 262 1.60 15.40 21.95
CA ALA A 262 2.63 15.31 20.92
C ALA A 262 3.91 14.63 21.41
N ILE A 263 4.42 14.99 22.59
CA ILE A 263 5.64 14.40 23.17
C ILE A 263 5.51 12.90 23.47
N ARG A 264 4.28 12.35 23.49
CA ARG A 264 4.01 10.91 23.66
C ARG A 264 3.91 10.19 22.31
N PHE A 265 3.13 10.72 21.36
CA PHE A 265 2.91 10.02 20.09
C PHE A 265 4.03 10.22 19.07
N VAL A 266 4.64 11.42 19.00
CA VAL A 266 5.70 11.71 18.02
C VAL A 266 6.88 10.73 18.15
N PRO A 267 7.53 10.56 19.32
CA PRO A 267 8.62 9.59 19.44
C PRO A 267 8.13 8.15 19.30
N LEU A 268 6.90 7.82 19.72
CA LEU A 268 6.33 6.48 19.55
C LEU A 268 6.22 6.08 18.07
N PHE A 269 5.62 6.94 17.24
CA PHE A 269 5.46 6.69 15.81
C PHE A 269 6.80 6.75 15.04
N ALA A 270 7.72 7.62 15.45
CA ALA A 270 9.08 7.63 14.90
C ALA A 270 9.82 6.33 15.22
N CYS A 271 9.90 5.92 16.49
CA CYS A 271 10.55 4.67 16.90
C CYS A 271 9.91 3.44 16.28
N ALA A 272 8.57 3.38 16.13
CA ALA A 272 7.92 2.30 15.42
C ALA A 272 8.40 2.20 13.96
N SER A 273 8.53 3.34 13.28
CA SER A 273 8.96 3.38 11.88
C SER A 273 10.44 3.10 11.65
N VAL A 274 11.28 3.10 12.69
CA VAL A 274 12.67 2.61 12.60
C VAL A 274 12.72 1.13 12.22
N PHE A 275 11.66 0.36 12.53
CA PHE A 275 11.62 -1.09 12.32
C PHE A 275 10.51 -1.54 11.35
N LEU A 276 9.48 -0.71 11.16
CA LEU A 276 8.29 -1.02 10.37
C LEU A 276 8.16 -0.07 9.18
N ASN A 277 7.61 -0.57 8.07
CA ASN A 277 7.30 0.25 6.89
C ASN A 277 6.27 1.35 7.22
N ASN A 278 6.47 2.55 6.67
CA ASN A 278 5.65 3.73 6.96
C ASN A 278 4.13 3.54 6.65
N THR A 279 3.77 2.90 5.54
CA THR A 279 2.39 2.91 5.04
C THR A 279 1.38 2.23 5.97
N PRO A 280 1.62 0.99 6.46
CA PRO A 280 0.74 0.38 7.47
C PRO A 280 0.66 1.18 8.78
N ILE A 281 1.78 1.75 9.24
CA ILE A 281 1.83 2.55 10.47
C ILE A 281 0.94 3.79 10.35
N VAL A 282 1.02 4.52 9.23
CA VAL A 282 0.18 5.71 9.01
C VAL A 282 -1.29 5.32 8.88
N ALA A 283 -1.61 4.22 8.18
CA ALA A 283 -2.99 3.75 8.05
C ALA A 283 -3.63 3.42 9.42
N MET A 284 -2.90 2.72 10.30
CA MET A 284 -3.36 2.48 11.68
C MET A 284 -3.35 3.77 12.52
N GLY A 285 -2.31 4.58 12.36
CA GLY A 285 -2.10 5.83 13.05
C GLY A 285 -3.24 6.82 12.83
N ILE A 286 -3.83 6.87 11.63
CA ILE A 286 -5.03 7.68 11.35
C ILE A 286 -6.18 7.31 12.29
N SER A 287 -6.55 6.03 12.39
CA SER A 287 -7.62 5.56 13.28
C SER A 287 -7.33 5.84 14.76
N ILE A 288 -6.09 5.60 15.20
CA ILE A 288 -5.66 5.87 16.58
C ILE A 288 -5.74 7.38 16.89
N ILE A 289 -5.26 8.23 15.98
CA ILE A 289 -5.27 9.68 16.15
C ILE A 289 -6.69 10.27 16.07
N LEU A 290 -7.59 9.68 15.28
CA LEU A 290 -9.01 10.05 15.27
C LEU A 290 -9.70 9.71 16.60
N GLY A 291 -9.44 8.52 17.16
CA GLY A 291 -9.90 8.17 18.52
C GLY A 291 -9.32 9.10 19.60
N LEU A 292 -8.02 9.38 19.52
CA LEU A 292 -7.33 10.31 20.42
C LEU A 292 -7.87 11.75 20.31
N SER A 293 -8.28 12.18 19.12
CA SER A 293 -8.90 13.49 18.90
C SER A 293 -10.21 13.63 19.68
N LYS A 294 -11.02 12.57 19.74
CA LYS A 294 -12.26 12.53 20.55
C LYS A 294 -11.96 12.59 22.05
N THR A 295 -11.05 11.77 22.56
CA THR A 295 -10.76 11.69 24.01
C THR A 295 -10.02 12.90 24.56
N THR A 296 -9.13 13.50 23.76
CA THR A 296 -8.34 14.69 24.18
C THR A 296 -9.02 16.03 23.87
N LYS A 297 -10.06 16.02 23.01
CA LYS A 297 -10.69 17.20 22.36
C LYS A 297 -9.73 18.05 21.49
N ILE A 298 -8.55 17.54 21.15
CA ILE A 298 -7.63 18.21 20.21
C ILE A 298 -8.06 17.89 18.77
N PRO A 299 -8.19 18.86 17.85
CA PRO A 299 -8.52 18.58 16.45
C PRO A 299 -7.53 17.62 15.78
N ALA A 300 -8.02 16.58 15.10
CA ALA A 300 -7.18 15.60 14.41
C ALA A 300 -6.22 16.23 13.38
N SER A 301 -6.61 17.35 12.75
CA SER A 301 -5.77 18.15 11.86
C SER A 301 -4.52 18.77 12.53
N LYS A 302 -4.37 18.69 13.85
CA LYS A 302 -3.14 19.07 14.59
C LYS A 302 -2.32 17.87 15.07
N LEU A 303 -2.75 16.65 14.78
CA LEU A 303 -2.16 15.40 15.24
C LEU A 303 -1.74 14.49 14.08
N LEU A 304 -2.49 14.48 12.97
CA LEU A 304 -2.26 13.60 11.82
C LEU A 304 -0.98 13.92 11.02
N MET A 305 -0.77 15.16 10.59
CA MET A 305 0.47 15.55 9.89
C MET A 305 1.74 15.36 10.76
N PRO A 306 1.77 15.73 12.05
CA PRO A 306 2.92 15.44 12.90
C PRO A 306 3.16 13.93 13.09
N MET A 307 2.10 13.11 13.12
CA MET A 307 2.22 11.64 13.17
C MET A 307 2.84 11.11 11.88
N GLN A 308 2.33 11.50 10.71
CA GLN A 308 2.90 11.04 9.42
C GLN A 308 4.34 11.50 9.23
N VAL A 309 4.69 12.74 9.60
CA VAL A 309 6.08 13.19 9.52
C VAL A 309 6.95 12.45 10.54
N ALA A 310 6.47 12.18 11.76
CA ALA A 310 7.19 11.38 12.75
C ALA A 310 7.54 9.98 12.21
N VAL A 311 6.57 9.30 11.58
CA VAL A 311 6.80 8.04 10.87
C VAL A 311 7.89 8.22 9.79
N CYS A 312 7.77 9.21 8.92
CA CYS A 312 8.74 9.42 7.83
C CYS A 312 10.17 9.68 8.33
N VAL A 313 10.35 10.46 9.40
CA VAL A 313 11.70 10.71 9.97
C VAL A 313 12.26 9.49 10.71
N GLY A 314 11.40 8.71 11.36
CA GLY A 314 11.79 7.43 11.97
C GLY A 314 12.28 6.42 10.94
N GLY A 315 11.54 6.26 9.83
CA GLY A 315 11.91 5.35 8.73
C GLY A 315 13.22 5.72 8.03
N MET A 316 13.64 6.99 8.08
CA MET A 316 14.95 7.42 7.56
C MET A 316 16.13 7.02 8.45
N CYS A 317 15.91 6.57 9.69
CA CYS A 317 16.98 6.22 10.62
C CYS A 317 17.53 4.79 10.45
N SER A 318 16.90 3.95 9.61
CA SER A 318 17.37 2.59 9.35
C SER A 318 17.20 2.18 7.89
N LEU A 319 17.89 1.10 7.52
CA LEU A 319 17.75 0.47 6.22
C LEU A 319 16.37 -0.18 6.02
N ILE A 320 15.76 -0.76 7.06
CA ILE A 320 14.47 -1.49 6.99
C ILE A 320 13.25 -0.55 7.02
N GLY A 321 13.36 0.59 7.73
CA GLY A 321 12.21 1.45 8.02
C GLY A 321 11.52 2.03 6.79
N THR A 322 12.24 2.20 5.68
CA THR A 322 11.65 2.60 4.39
C THR A 322 12.14 1.73 3.22
N SER A 323 11.24 1.39 2.28
CA SER A 323 11.63 0.66 1.06
C SER A 323 12.73 1.32 0.22
N PRO A 324 12.83 2.66 0.06
CA PRO A 324 13.88 3.32 -0.74
C PRO A 324 15.29 3.04 -0.20
N ASN A 325 15.44 2.91 1.12
CA ASN A 325 16.72 2.61 1.74
C ASN A 325 17.18 1.19 1.39
N MET A 326 16.28 0.21 1.41
CA MET A 326 16.54 -1.13 0.87
C MET A 326 16.82 -1.14 -0.64
N VAL A 327 16.14 -0.31 -1.45
CA VAL A 327 16.45 -0.21 -2.90
C VAL A 327 17.88 0.28 -3.10
N ALA A 328 18.27 1.34 -2.37
CA ALA A 328 19.62 1.89 -2.43
C ALA A 328 20.66 0.84 -2.04
N LYS A 329 20.39 0.04 -0.99
CA LYS A 329 21.23 -1.11 -0.59
C LYS A 329 21.34 -2.18 -1.69
N GLY A 330 20.23 -2.61 -2.27
CA GLY A 330 20.24 -3.62 -3.34
C GLY A 330 21.02 -3.14 -4.57
N LEU A 331 20.85 -1.88 -4.96
CA LEU A 331 21.56 -1.29 -6.09
C LEU A 331 23.07 -1.19 -5.85
N ILE A 332 23.52 -0.74 -4.66
CA ILE A 332 24.94 -0.68 -4.33
C ILE A 332 25.57 -2.07 -4.18
N ASP A 333 24.89 -3.01 -3.50
CA ASP A 333 25.34 -4.40 -3.39
C ASP A 333 25.48 -5.02 -4.79
N SER A 334 24.53 -4.80 -5.70
CA SER A 334 24.60 -5.32 -7.08
C SER A 334 25.70 -4.66 -7.90
N ALA A 335 25.95 -3.36 -7.73
CA ALA A 335 26.99 -2.65 -8.49
C ALA A 335 28.41 -3.07 -8.03
N ILE A 336 28.61 -3.19 -6.72
CA ILE A 336 29.84 -3.72 -6.10
C ILE A 336 30.08 -5.16 -6.54
N ASN A 337 29.07 -6.04 -6.44
CA ASN A 337 29.20 -7.43 -6.87
C ASN A 337 29.46 -7.54 -8.38
N GLY A 338 28.98 -6.60 -9.19
CA GLY A 338 29.31 -6.49 -10.61
C GLY A 338 30.79 -6.25 -10.85
N LEU A 339 31.38 -5.22 -10.22
CA LEU A 339 32.81 -4.91 -10.34
C LEU A 339 33.70 -6.01 -9.74
N ASN A 340 33.35 -6.51 -8.56
CA ASN A 340 34.10 -7.58 -7.88
C ASN A 340 34.15 -8.86 -8.74
N LYS A 341 33.06 -9.21 -9.45
CA LYS A 341 33.03 -10.36 -10.38
C LYS A 341 33.85 -10.15 -11.65
N GLN A 342 34.04 -8.92 -12.09
CA GLN A 342 34.88 -8.60 -13.25
C GLN A 342 36.38 -8.66 -12.90
N GLY A 343 36.75 -8.78 -11.62
CA GLY A 343 38.14 -8.89 -11.16
C GLY A 343 38.95 -7.61 -11.30
N VAL A 344 38.34 -6.50 -11.72
CA VAL A 344 39.02 -5.22 -11.96
C VAL A 344 39.32 -4.50 -10.64
N ILE A 345 38.37 -4.55 -9.69
CA ILE A 345 38.44 -3.83 -8.42
C ILE A 345 37.80 -4.68 -7.34
N HIS A 346 38.43 -4.79 -6.17
CA HIS A 346 37.78 -5.23 -4.95
C HIS A 346 37.24 -4.03 -4.16
N ILE A 347 35.93 -4.00 -3.95
CA ILE A 347 35.23 -3.12 -3.01
C ILE A 347 34.61 -4.04 -1.94
N ASP A 348 35.12 -3.96 -0.72
CA ASP A 348 34.51 -4.57 0.46
C ASP A 348 33.70 -3.50 1.21
N TYR A 349 32.49 -3.25 0.70
CA TYR A 349 31.54 -2.34 1.33
C TYR A 349 30.22 -3.06 1.55
N VAL A 350 29.78 -3.09 2.80
CA VAL A 350 28.49 -3.64 3.22
C VAL A 350 27.79 -2.60 4.08
N MET A 351 26.67 -2.08 3.58
CA MET A 351 25.90 -1.08 4.32
C MET A 351 25.18 -1.74 5.51
N SER A 352 25.52 -1.32 6.72
CA SER A 352 24.95 -1.86 7.97
C SER A 352 23.56 -1.31 8.27
N LEU A 353 22.71 -2.09 8.95
CA LEU A 353 21.29 -1.76 9.21
C LEU A 353 21.02 -0.32 9.70
N PHE A 354 21.89 0.20 10.56
CA PHE A 354 21.78 1.53 11.18
C PHE A 354 22.80 2.55 10.64
N GLU A 355 23.50 2.27 9.55
CA GLU A 355 24.52 3.17 8.99
C GLU A 355 23.93 4.52 8.53
N VAL A 356 22.75 4.47 7.90
CA VAL A 356 21.94 5.68 7.59
C VAL A 356 21.57 6.43 8.87
N GLY A 357 21.40 5.71 9.98
CA GLY A 357 21.04 6.24 11.29
C GLY A 357 22.07 7.16 11.92
N TYR A 358 23.36 7.05 11.56
CA TYR A 358 24.38 8.01 12.03
C TYR A 358 24.04 9.46 11.65
N VAL A 359 23.41 9.65 10.48
CA VAL A 359 22.91 10.95 10.01
C VAL A 359 21.41 11.10 10.32
N GLY A 360 20.63 10.01 10.18
CA GLY A 360 19.19 9.99 10.37
C GLY A 360 18.75 10.32 11.81
N PHE A 361 19.36 9.70 12.84
CA PHE A 361 18.93 9.90 14.24
C PHE A 361 19.10 11.35 14.72
N PRO A 362 20.23 12.06 14.49
CA PRO A 362 20.35 13.48 14.82
C PRO A 362 19.28 14.36 14.14
N LEU A 363 18.98 14.12 12.87
CA LEU A 363 17.97 14.88 12.12
C LEU A 363 16.55 14.54 12.56
N ALA A 364 16.28 13.27 12.89
CA ALA A 364 15.00 12.84 13.44
C ALA A 364 14.75 13.41 14.84
N LEU A 365 15.79 13.58 15.67
CA LEU A 365 15.66 14.24 16.97
C LEU A 365 15.27 15.72 16.83
N ILE A 366 15.96 16.47 15.96
CA ILE A 366 15.65 17.87 15.67
C ILE A 366 14.25 18.00 15.05
N ALA A 367 13.88 17.09 14.14
CA ALA A 367 12.54 17.03 13.58
C ALA A 367 11.49 16.76 14.65
N CYS A 368 11.65 15.74 15.50
CA CYS A 368 10.72 15.43 16.59
C CYS A 368 10.51 16.62 17.54
N ILE A 369 11.56 17.40 17.85
CA ILE A 369 11.45 18.65 18.61
C ILE A 369 10.55 19.65 17.86
N TYR A 370 10.82 19.91 16.57
CA TYR A 370 9.96 20.75 15.73
C TYR A 370 8.51 20.24 15.67
N LEU A 371 8.29 18.94 15.52
CA LEU A 371 6.97 18.30 15.49
C LEU A 371 6.19 18.43 16.80
N VAL A 372 6.86 18.57 17.96
CA VAL A 372 6.17 18.78 19.24
C VAL A 372 5.72 20.23 19.42
N PHE A 373 6.52 21.21 18.98
CA PHE A 373 6.27 22.62 19.27
C PHE A 373 5.53 23.37 18.14
N SER A 374 5.75 23.05 16.87
CA SER A 374 5.23 23.82 15.73
C SER A 374 3.72 23.68 15.48
N ASN A 375 3.09 22.62 16.01
CA ASN A 375 1.69 22.25 15.74
C ASN A 375 0.66 23.30 16.20
N LYS A 376 1.00 24.10 17.20
CA LYS A 376 0.09 25.16 17.68
C LYS A 376 -0.12 26.25 16.63
N PHE A 377 0.94 26.56 15.86
CA PHE A 377 1.03 27.74 15.01
C PHE A 377 0.82 27.46 13.52
N LEU A 378 1.40 26.37 13.00
CA LEU A 378 1.41 26.12 11.54
C LEU A 378 0.21 25.32 11.03
N LEU A 379 -0.47 24.57 11.90
CA LEU A 379 -1.53 23.63 11.50
C LEU A 379 -2.94 24.19 11.75
N PRO A 380 -3.86 24.04 10.78
CA PRO A 380 -5.22 24.57 10.89
C PRO A 380 -6.03 23.88 12.00
N SER A 381 -6.73 24.68 12.81
CA SER A 381 -7.61 24.18 13.89
C SER A 381 -8.99 23.73 13.41
N HIS A 382 -9.43 24.19 12.24
CA HIS A 382 -10.81 24.07 11.75
C HIS A 382 -10.85 23.57 10.29
N VAL A 383 -10.10 22.50 10.02
CA VAL A 383 -10.42 21.70 8.85
C VAL A 383 -11.65 20.88 9.21
N LYS A 384 -12.78 21.18 8.56
CA LYS A 384 -13.90 20.23 8.53
C LYS A 384 -13.36 19.00 7.81
N THR A 385 -13.26 17.86 8.49
CA THR A 385 -13.04 16.58 7.83
C THR A 385 -14.18 16.42 6.82
N GLU A 386 -13.89 16.54 5.52
CA GLU A 386 -14.94 16.74 4.49
C GLU A 386 -15.84 15.51 4.29
N VAL A 387 -15.55 14.40 4.97
CA VAL A 387 -16.49 13.28 5.14
C VAL A 387 -17.50 13.57 6.26
N LYS A 388 -18.21 14.70 6.15
CA LYS A 388 -19.66 14.71 6.37
C LYS A 388 -20.36 14.50 5.04
N GLN A 389 -20.19 13.28 4.49
CA GLN A 389 -21.40 12.63 4.01
C GLN A 389 -22.37 12.65 5.20
N GLN A 390 -23.61 13.10 4.99
CA GLN A 390 -24.67 12.86 5.96
C GLN A 390 -24.96 11.35 5.92
N LEU A 391 -24.10 10.56 6.57
CA LEU A 391 -24.35 9.16 6.80
C LEU A 391 -25.66 9.07 7.56
N HIS A 392 -26.57 8.25 7.05
CA HIS A 392 -27.82 7.99 7.74
C HIS A 392 -27.49 7.45 9.13
N THR A 393 -28.15 7.97 10.16
CA THR A 393 -28.02 7.41 11.50
C THR A 393 -28.91 6.19 11.62
N PHE A 394 -28.46 5.19 12.34
CA PHE A 394 -29.18 3.94 12.54
C PHE A 394 -29.48 3.75 14.02
N ILE A 395 -30.65 3.19 14.30
CA ILE A 395 -31.02 2.64 15.60
C ILE A 395 -30.48 1.21 15.65
N VAL A 396 -29.52 0.98 16.55
CA VAL A 396 -28.75 -0.25 16.72
C VAL A 396 -29.12 -0.84 18.09
N PRO A 397 -29.82 -1.99 18.15
CA PRO A 397 -30.21 -2.63 19.39
C PRO A 397 -29.11 -3.56 19.93
N ILE A 398 -28.86 -3.46 21.23
CA ILE A 398 -27.73 -4.11 21.90
C ILE A 398 -28.15 -4.71 23.23
N ASN A 399 -27.93 -6.01 23.42
CA ASN A 399 -28.36 -6.77 24.59
C ASN A 399 -27.20 -6.96 25.59
N VAL A 400 -27.46 -6.70 26.88
CA VAL A 400 -26.51 -6.92 27.98
C VAL A 400 -26.48 -8.41 28.38
N VAL A 401 -25.30 -9.03 28.35
CA VAL A 401 -25.14 -10.47 28.65
C VAL A 401 -24.78 -10.78 30.11
N GLU A 402 -25.02 -12.01 30.55
CA GLU A 402 -24.79 -12.49 31.93
C GLU A 402 -23.41 -12.16 32.53
N ARG A 403 -22.34 -12.27 31.74
CA ARG A 403 -20.96 -11.99 32.18
C ARG A 403 -20.49 -10.57 31.86
N SER A 404 -21.42 -9.62 31.75
CA SER A 404 -21.09 -8.25 31.37
C SER A 404 -20.53 -7.44 32.54
N PRO A 405 -19.40 -6.72 32.37
CA PRO A 405 -18.86 -5.81 33.39
C PRO A 405 -19.72 -4.55 33.59
N LEU A 406 -20.84 -4.45 32.88
CA LEU A 406 -21.81 -3.35 32.90
C LEU A 406 -22.98 -3.62 33.87
N VAL A 407 -23.25 -4.88 34.25
CA VAL A 407 -24.34 -5.25 35.17
C VAL A 407 -24.13 -4.60 36.54
N GLY A 408 -25.21 -4.10 37.14
CA GLY A 408 -25.17 -3.39 38.43
C GLY A 408 -24.52 -2.02 38.37
N LYS A 409 -24.46 -1.39 37.18
CA LYS A 409 -23.95 -0.02 36.99
C LYS A 409 -24.96 0.82 36.23
N GLU A 410 -25.06 2.08 36.60
CA GLU A 410 -25.74 3.12 35.80
C GLU A 410 -24.99 3.37 34.50
N ILE A 411 -25.71 3.50 33.38
CA ILE A 411 -25.12 3.73 32.05
C ILE A 411 -24.13 4.90 32.05
N MET A 412 -24.50 6.03 32.65
CA MET A 412 -23.67 7.24 32.71
C MET A 412 -22.30 7.04 33.40
N LYS A 413 -22.16 6.00 34.23
CA LYS A 413 -20.91 5.63 34.91
C LYS A 413 -20.10 4.57 34.15
N THR A 414 -20.68 3.93 33.13
CA THR A 414 -20.03 2.93 32.28
C THR A 414 -19.42 3.54 31.02
N ASP A 415 -18.63 2.76 30.28
CA ASP A 415 -18.03 3.20 29.02
C ASP A 415 -19.10 3.45 27.92
N LEU A 416 -20.24 2.76 28.02
CA LEU A 416 -21.43 2.96 27.18
C LEU A 416 -22.05 4.37 27.30
N GLY A 417 -21.98 4.99 28.48
CA GLY A 417 -22.44 6.37 28.70
C GLY A 417 -21.41 7.45 28.34
N ARG A 418 -20.19 7.05 27.97
CA ARG A 418 -19.07 7.96 27.60
C ARG A 418 -18.87 8.09 26.10
N LEU A 419 -19.61 7.32 25.29
CA LEU A 419 -19.55 7.36 23.84
C LEU A 419 -20.00 8.75 23.33
N SER A 420 -19.20 9.35 22.45
CA SER A 420 -19.45 10.69 21.94
C SER A 420 -19.95 10.63 20.49
N GLY A 421 -21.11 11.24 20.24
CA GLY A 421 -21.82 11.14 18.95
C GLY A 421 -22.78 9.95 18.85
N VAL A 422 -22.95 9.19 19.93
CA VAL A 422 -23.92 8.10 20.07
C VAL A 422 -24.98 8.56 21.08
N ALA A 423 -26.26 8.51 20.72
CA ALA A 423 -27.36 8.79 21.65
C ALA A 423 -28.00 7.48 22.12
N LEU A 424 -28.30 7.36 23.41
CA LEU A 424 -29.14 6.27 23.95
C LEU A 424 -30.55 6.82 24.19
N PRO A 425 -31.47 6.75 23.21
CA PRO A 425 -32.87 7.11 23.42
C PRO A 425 -33.59 6.26 24.47
N GLN A 426 -33.27 4.97 24.60
CA GLN A 426 -34.09 4.05 25.40
C GLN A 426 -33.36 2.78 25.89
N ILE A 427 -33.77 2.33 27.07
CA ILE A 427 -33.55 0.98 27.60
C ILE A 427 -34.88 0.25 27.64
N LEU A 428 -34.89 -1.03 27.26
CA LEU A 428 -36.03 -1.93 27.36
C LEU A 428 -35.64 -3.17 28.19
N ARG A 429 -36.42 -3.46 29.24
CA ARG A 429 -36.29 -4.66 30.09
C ARG A 429 -37.57 -5.47 30.01
N GLY A 430 -37.55 -6.55 29.24
CA GLY A 430 -38.79 -7.23 28.83
C GLY A 430 -39.68 -6.26 28.04
N ASN A 431 -40.89 -6.00 28.53
CA ASN A 431 -41.82 -5.03 27.92
C ASN A 431 -41.89 -3.69 28.68
N LYS A 432 -40.90 -3.36 29.52
CA LYS A 432 -40.87 -2.09 30.27
C LYS A 432 -39.77 -1.16 29.78
N ILE A 433 -40.14 0.08 29.54
CA ILE A 433 -39.22 1.20 29.29
C ILE A 433 -38.54 1.56 30.62
N ILE A 434 -37.21 1.70 30.61
CA ILE A 434 -36.42 2.05 31.79
C ILE A 434 -35.63 3.34 31.57
N GLU A 435 -35.56 4.17 32.61
CA GLU A 435 -34.84 5.45 32.55
C GLU A 435 -33.31 5.26 32.53
N PRO A 436 -32.55 6.10 31.79
CA PRO A 436 -31.09 6.05 31.69
C PRO A 436 -30.29 6.05 33.01
N ASN A 437 -30.90 6.53 34.09
CA ASN A 437 -30.30 6.60 35.43
C ASN A 437 -30.41 5.28 36.22
N SER A 438 -31.03 4.24 35.66
CA SER A 438 -31.22 2.95 36.32
C SER A 438 -29.97 2.06 36.19
N GLU A 439 -29.79 1.13 37.12
CA GLU A 439 -28.77 0.09 37.00
C GLU A 439 -29.11 -0.90 35.88
N LEU A 440 -28.11 -1.19 35.03
CA LEU A 440 -28.19 -2.20 33.99
C LEU A 440 -28.31 -3.61 34.57
N GLN A 441 -29.21 -4.40 34.00
CA GLN A 441 -29.43 -5.81 34.31
C GLN A 441 -29.17 -6.69 33.08
N VAL A 442 -29.01 -7.99 33.33
CA VAL A 442 -28.88 -8.99 32.27
C VAL A 442 -30.17 -9.04 31.46
N GLY A 443 -30.06 -9.05 30.13
CA GLY A 443 -31.22 -9.04 29.23
C GLY A 443 -31.78 -7.66 28.92
N ASP A 444 -31.22 -6.58 29.47
CA ASP A 444 -31.56 -5.22 29.05
C ASP A 444 -31.16 -5.02 27.58
N THR A 445 -32.10 -4.50 26.79
CA THR A 445 -31.90 -4.10 25.39
C THR A 445 -31.71 -2.58 25.34
N LEU A 446 -30.57 -2.16 24.79
CA LEU A 446 -30.13 -0.78 24.67
C LEU A 446 -30.23 -0.35 23.21
N PHE A 447 -31.12 0.59 22.91
CA PHE A 447 -31.28 1.11 21.56
C PHE A 447 -30.40 2.34 21.38
N TYR A 448 -29.33 2.21 20.59
CA TYR A 448 -28.39 3.28 20.32
C TYR A 448 -28.62 3.92 18.95
N VAL A 449 -28.72 5.24 18.89
CA VAL A 449 -28.70 6.00 17.64
C VAL A 449 -27.27 6.44 17.35
N CYS A 450 -26.70 5.95 16.25
CA CYS A 450 -25.34 6.32 15.83
C CYS A 450 -25.15 6.29 14.31
N GLU A 451 -24.13 7.01 13.83
CA GLU A 451 -23.57 6.81 12.49
C GLU A 451 -22.87 5.43 12.43
N PRO A 452 -22.88 4.71 11.28
CA PRO A 452 -22.26 3.38 11.16
C PRO A 452 -20.76 3.35 11.54
N SER A 453 -20.05 4.47 11.40
CA SER A 453 -18.65 4.63 11.78
C SER A 453 -18.40 4.44 13.29
N LEU A 454 -19.41 4.69 14.13
CA LEU A 454 -19.37 4.55 15.59
C LEU A 454 -19.74 3.13 16.06
N LEU A 455 -20.27 2.29 15.18
CA LEU A 455 -20.58 0.89 15.47
C LEU A 455 -19.34 0.11 15.96
N ILE A 456 -18.16 0.48 15.46
CA ILE A 456 -16.85 -0.03 15.91
C ILE A 456 -16.64 0.22 17.41
N GLU A 457 -17.02 1.39 17.93
CA GLU A 457 -16.86 1.75 19.34
C GLU A 457 -17.79 0.92 20.22
N LEU A 458 -19.02 0.68 19.77
CA LEU A 458 -19.96 -0.24 20.41
C LEU A 458 -19.41 -1.68 20.41
N MET A 459 -18.96 -2.21 19.26
CA MET A 459 -18.43 -3.58 19.17
C MET A 459 -17.20 -3.86 20.05
N ASN A 460 -16.42 -2.83 20.39
CA ASN A 460 -15.25 -2.98 21.28
C ASN A 460 -15.63 -3.07 22.77
N ILE A 461 -16.88 -2.75 23.16
CA ILE A 461 -17.31 -2.81 24.55
C ILE A 461 -17.59 -4.27 24.96
N ARG A 462 -16.95 -4.70 26.04
CA ARG A 462 -17.12 -6.06 26.56
C ARG A 462 -18.46 -6.22 27.25
N GLY A 463 -19.09 -7.38 27.04
CA GLY A 463 -20.32 -7.75 27.75
C GLY A 463 -21.61 -7.26 27.09
N ILE A 464 -21.57 -7.01 25.79
CA ILE A 464 -22.77 -6.78 24.98
C ILE A 464 -22.77 -7.67 23.74
N LYS A 465 -23.95 -7.85 23.16
CA LYS A 465 -24.19 -8.54 21.88
C LYS A 465 -25.24 -7.75 21.08
N PHE A 466 -25.27 -7.90 19.77
CA PHE A 466 -26.40 -7.42 18.98
C PHE A 466 -27.67 -8.23 19.29
N GLU A 467 -28.83 -7.61 19.08
CA GLU A 467 -30.12 -8.27 19.29
C GLU A 467 -30.32 -9.46 18.32
N ASP A 468 -29.90 -9.31 17.06
CA ASP A 468 -30.02 -10.34 16.03
C ASP A 468 -29.09 -11.56 16.27
N PRO A 469 -29.64 -12.77 16.45
CA PRO A 469 -28.87 -14.01 16.56
C PRO A 469 -28.03 -14.30 15.31
N THR A 470 -28.53 -13.95 14.12
CA THR A 470 -27.90 -14.22 12.82
C THR A 470 -26.60 -13.43 12.68
N ALA A 471 -26.65 -12.11 12.91
CA ALA A 471 -25.47 -11.25 13.03
C ALA A 471 -24.50 -11.74 14.10
N CYS A 472 -25.00 -12.18 15.27
CA CYS A 472 -24.17 -12.75 16.33
C CYS A 472 -23.48 -14.07 15.93
N ASN A 473 -24.06 -14.88 15.04
CA ASN A 473 -23.44 -16.10 14.55
C ASN A 473 -22.41 -15.82 13.46
N ILE A 474 -22.73 -14.93 12.51
CA ILE A 474 -21.81 -14.44 11.48
C ILE A 474 -20.54 -13.85 12.15
N LEU A 475 -20.70 -13.01 13.18
CA LEU A 475 -19.58 -12.42 13.94
C LEU A 475 -18.74 -13.42 14.75
N LYS A 476 -19.23 -14.65 15.01
CA LYS A 476 -18.46 -15.70 15.71
C LYS A 476 -17.73 -16.63 14.75
N HIS A 477 -18.37 -16.96 13.62
CA HIS A 477 -17.91 -18.01 12.71
C HIS A 477 -17.11 -17.45 11.52
N THR A 478 -17.33 -16.19 11.14
CA THR A 478 -16.63 -15.54 10.03
C THR A 478 -15.57 -14.57 10.55
N SER A 479 -14.38 -14.59 9.95
CA SER A 479 -13.32 -13.61 10.22
C SER A 479 -13.78 -12.20 9.86
N THR A 480 -13.56 -11.20 10.73
CA THR A 480 -14.04 -9.83 10.48
C THR A 480 -13.39 -9.12 9.28
N GLU A 481 -12.35 -9.73 8.67
CA GLU A 481 -11.76 -9.28 7.40
C GLU A 481 -12.55 -9.68 6.16
N ASP A 482 -13.29 -10.80 6.23
CA ASP A 482 -14.15 -11.28 5.15
C ASP A 482 -15.61 -10.81 5.36
N LEU A 483 -15.86 -9.92 6.34
CA LEU A 483 -17.15 -9.29 6.62
C LEU A 483 -17.18 -7.83 6.17
N SER A 484 -18.25 -7.47 5.45
CA SER A 484 -18.57 -6.10 5.05
C SER A 484 -19.90 -5.65 5.66
N LEU A 485 -20.03 -4.34 5.91
CA LEU A 485 -21.27 -3.69 6.30
C LEU A 485 -21.94 -3.08 5.07
N TYR A 486 -23.25 -3.29 4.93
CA TYR A 486 -24.04 -2.67 3.87
C TYR A 486 -25.24 -1.92 4.45
N GLU A 487 -25.52 -0.74 3.90
CA GLU A 487 -26.85 -0.13 4.00
C GLU A 487 -27.70 -0.68 2.85
N ILE A 488 -28.82 -1.33 3.17
CA ILE A 488 -29.77 -1.86 2.19
C ILE A 488 -31.16 -1.23 2.36
N SER A 489 -31.92 -1.14 1.26
CA SER A 489 -33.38 -0.91 1.31
C SER A 489 -34.10 -2.00 0.53
N PHE A 490 -35.21 -2.51 1.05
CA PHE A 490 -36.01 -3.53 0.37
C PHE A 490 -36.95 -2.92 -0.69
N THR A 491 -37.24 -3.65 -1.77
CA THR A 491 -38.27 -3.30 -2.74
C THR A 491 -39.66 -3.65 -2.22
N GLU A 492 -40.72 -3.08 -2.81
CA GLU A 492 -42.11 -3.43 -2.46
C GLU A 492 -42.44 -4.89 -2.81
N ASN A 493 -41.88 -5.40 -3.91
CA ASN A 493 -41.98 -6.81 -4.33
C ASN A 493 -41.02 -7.75 -3.56
N SER A 494 -40.41 -7.28 -2.47
CA SER A 494 -39.54 -8.10 -1.63
C SER A 494 -40.33 -9.22 -0.94
N GLU A 495 -39.83 -10.45 -1.00
CA GLU A 495 -40.37 -11.57 -0.22
C GLU A 495 -40.31 -11.32 1.30
N PHE A 496 -39.45 -10.38 1.74
CA PHE A 496 -39.34 -9.96 3.14
C PHE A 496 -40.35 -8.89 3.54
N ASN A 497 -41.06 -8.24 2.61
CA ASN A 497 -41.95 -7.12 2.92
C ASN A 497 -43.10 -7.58 3.84
N GLN A 498 -43.36 -6.81 4.91
CA GLN A 498 -44.32 -7.11 5.98
C GLN A 498 -44.06 -8.41 6.78
N ARG A 499 -42.91 -9.08 6.61
CA ARG A 499 -42.53 -10.23 7.44
C ARG A 499 -41.65 -9.78 8.61
N ASN A 500 -41.80 -10.46 9.75
CA ASN A 500 -40.95 -10.25 10.92
C ASN A 500 -39.60 -10.96 10.73
N PHE A 501 -38.54 -10.42 11.32
CA PHE A 501 -37.18 -10.99 11.24
C PHE A 501 -37.01 -12.46 11.66
N PRO A 502 -37.77 -13.07 12.59
CA PRO A 502 -37.46 -14.44 13.04
C PRO A 502 -37.81 -15.53 12.02
N THR A 503 -38.67 -15.24 11.03
CA THR A 503 -39.46 -16.31 10.38
C THR A 503 -38.79 -16.95 9.15
N TYR A 504 -37.72 -16.38 8.60
CA TYR A 504 -37.07 -16.89 7.37
C TYR A 504 -35.55 -16.63 7.28
N PHE A 505 -34.89 -16.12 8.33
CA PHE A 505 -33.50 -15.67 8.25
C PHE A 505 -32.44 -16.70 8.66
N GLU A 506 -32.81 -17.90 9.14
CA GLU A 506 -31.83 -18.95 9.49
C GLU A 506 -31.04 -19.47 8.27
N ASP A 507 -31.60 -19.38 7.06
CA ASP A 507 -30.93 -19.69 5.78
C ASP A 507 -30.23 -18.48 5.12
N CYS A 508 -30.40 -17.27 5.67
CA CYS A 508 -29.85 -16.04 5.08
C CYS A 508 -28.38 -15.82 5.47
N ARG A 509 -27.51 -15.58 4.48
CA ARG A 509 -26.08 -15.27 4.68
C ARG A 509 -25.79 -13.85 5.21
N PHE A 510 -26.78 -13.16 5.76
CA PHE A 510 -26.64 -11.80 6.27
C PHE A 510 -27.46 -11.60 7.55
N GLY A 511 -26.87 -10.89 8.51
CA GLY A 511 -27.50 -10.49 9.77
C GLY A 511 -27.76 -8.98 9.80
N ILE A 512 -28.62 -8.54 10.70
CA ILE A 512 -29.14 -7.17 10.76
C ILE A 512 -28.67 -6.50 12.05
N LEU A 513 -27.99 -5.37 11.91
CA LEU A 513 -27.41 -4.60 13.02
C LEU A 513 -28.22 -3.36 13.38
N GLY A 514 -29.13 -2.88 12.51
CA GLY A 514 -29.97 -1.73 12.83
C GLY A 514 -30.91 -1.28 11.72
N ILE A 515 -31.74 -0.30 12.03
CA ILE A 515 -32.75 0.31 11.13
C ILE A 515 -32.55 1.82 11.03
N SER A 516 -32.94 2.46 9.93
CA SER A 516 -32.80 3.92 9.76
C SER A 516 -33.53 4.70 10.85
N ASN A 517 -32.84 5.73 11.37
CA ASN A 517 -33.34 6.60 12.42
C ASN A 517 -34.29 7.68 11.84
N ASP A 518 -35.54 7.29 11.64
CA ASP A 518 -36.66 8.15 11.23
C ASP A 518 -37.76 8.10 12.31
N ASP A 519 -38.58 9.16 12.46
CA ASP A 519 -39.60 9.26 13.53
C ASP A 519 -40.54 8.04 13.63
N LYS A 520 -40.85 7.39 12.50
CA LYS A 520 -41.66 6.17 12.47
C LYS A 520 -40.92 4.98 13.10
N ASN A 521 -39.68 4.73 12.67
CA ASN A 521 -38.86 3.64 13.17
C ASN A 521 -38.49 3.86 14.64
N PHE A 522 -38.19 5.11 15.00
CA PHE A 522 -37.93 5.51 16.38
C PHE A 522 -39.11 5.25 17.31
N ASN A 523 -40.35 5.46 16.86
CA ASN A 523 -41.54 5.13 17.65
C ASN A 523 -41.83 3.62 17.66
N ALA A 524 -41.67 2.91 16.54
CA ALA A 524 -41.87 1.46 16.50
C ALA A 524 -40.91 0.69 17.43
N VAL A 525 -39.65 1.13 17.54
CA VAL A 525 -38.66 0.57 18.46
C VAL A 525 -38.99 0.84 19.95
N LYS A 526 -39.84 1.82 20.27
CA LYS A 526 -40.34 2.01 21.65
C LYS A 526 -41.30 0.91 22.08
N GLU A 527 -42.07 0.38 21.14
CA GLU A 527 -43.18 -0.53 21.37
C GLU A 527 -42.73 -2.00 21.42
N GLN A 528 -41.73 -2.36 20.61
CA GLN A 528 -41.21 -3.72 20.54
C GLN A 528 -39.72 -3.77 20.14
N PRO A 529 -38.99 -4.83 20.52
CA PRO A 529 -37.61 -5.07 20.09
C PRO A 529 -37.49 -5.14 18.56
N LEU A 530 -36.32 -4.77 18.00
CA LEU A 530 -36.15 -4.72 16.54
C LEU A 530 -36.41 -6.10 15.93
N TYR A 531 -35.98 -7.17 16.59
CA TYR A 531 -36.14 -8.56 16.16
C TYR A 531 -37.61 -8.99 15.92
N PHE A 532 -38.59 -8.26 16.44
CA PHE A 532 -40.02 -8.55 16.21
C PHE A 532 -40.70 -7.60 15.23
N MET A 533 -40.04 -6.53 14.79
CA MET A 533 -40.63 -5.57 13.84
C MET A 533 -40.77 -6.19 12.43
N PRO A 534 -41.81 -5.82 11.67
CA PRO A 534 -41.93 -6.19 10.27
C PRO A 534 -40.96 -5.38 9.39
N VAL A 535 -40.37 -6.02 8.39
CA VAL A 535 -39.52 -5.36 7.38
C VAL A 535 -40.39 -4.52 6.44
N THR A 536 -39.94 -3.30 6.12
CA THR A 536 -40.67 -2.34 5.29
C THR A 536 -39.81 -1.81 4.14
N SER A 537 -40.41 -1.56 2.97
CA SER A 537 -39.73 -1.04 1.78
C SER A 537 -39.27 0.43 1.88
N ASN A 538 -39.76 1.18 2.88
CA ASN A 538 -39.48 2.61 3.07
C ASN A 538 -38.36 2.90 4.09
N SER A 539 -37.81 1.88 4.75
CA SER A 539 -36.71 2.02 5.71
C SER A 539 -35.41 1.49 5.13
N SER A 540 -34.27 2.10 5.48
CA SER A 540 -32.95 1.48 5.29
C SER A 540 -32.62 0.59 6.48
N TYR A 541 -31.90 -0.50 6.21
CA TYR A 541 -31.42 -1.45 7.21
C TYR A 541 -29.90 -1.57 7.10
N LEU A 542 -29.23 -1.62 8.24
CA LEU A 542 -27.80 -1.85 8.35
C LEU A 542 -27.57 -3.35 8.52
N ILE A 543 -26.87 -3.98 7.57
CA ILE A 543 -26.60 -5.42 7.59
C ILE A 543 -25.10 -5.73 7.64
N ILE A 544 -24.80 -6.93 8.14
CA ILE A 544 -23.47 -7.54 8.15
C ILE A 544 -23.52 -8.87 7.41
N THR A 545 -22.58 -9.07 6.49
CA THR A 545 -22.50 -10.26 5.63
C THR A 545 -21.07 -10.43 5.12
N GLU A 546 -20.80 -11.55 4.45
CA GLU A 546 -19.52 -11.75 3.79
C GLU A 546 -19.28 -10.70 2.69
N THR A 547 -18.05 -10.25 2.49
CA THR A 547 -17.66 -9.37 1.37
C THR A 547 -17.92 -10.01 -0.01
N SER A 548 -18.13 -11.33 -0.05
CA SER A 548 -18.55 -12.10 -1.22
C SER A 548 -20.01 -11.84 -1.64
N PHE A 549 -20.87 -11.34 -0.75
CA PHE A 549 -22.33 -11.21 -0.93
C PHE A 549 -22.70 -10.51 -2.24
N THR A 550 -22.10 -9.34 -2.50
CA THR A 550 -22.34 -8.53 -3.71
C THR A 550 -21.77 -9.11 -5.01
N ARG A 551 -20.98 -10.18 -4.93
CA ARG A 551 -20.39 -10.88 -6.09
C ARG A 551 -21.01 -12.23 -6.37
N SER A 552 -21.89 -12.72 -5.49
CA SER A 552 -22.60 -13.97 -5.72
C SER A 552 -23.63 -13.80 -6.85
N GLU A 553 -23.84 -14.84 -7.66
CA GLU A 553 -24.94 -14.88 -8.63
C GLU A 553 -26.31 -14.83 -7.93
N ILE A 554 -26.32 -15.19 -6.64
CA ILE A 554 -27.38 -14.96 -5.66
C ILE A 554 -27.37 -13.48 -5.21
N TYR A 555 -27.26 -12.54 -6.14
CA TYR A 555 -27.59 -11.13 -5.91
C TYR A 555 -29.10 -11.01 -6.11
N PRO A 556 -29.93 -11.26 -5.09
CA PRO A 556 -31.31 -11.59 -5.34
C PRO A 556 -32.10 -10.29 -5.50
N SER A 557 -33.15 -10.36 -6.32
CA SER A 557 -34.23 -9.38 -6.23
C SER A 557 -34.95 -9.63 -4.90
N PRO A 558 -34.55 -8.90 -3.85
CA PRO A 558 -35.50 -7.99 -3.25
C PRO A 558 -34.90 -6.64 -2.80
N PHE A 559 -33.61 -6.38 -3.05
CA PHE A 559 -32.96 -5.14 -2.61
C PHE A 559 -33.05 -4.04 -3.68
N ARG A 560 -33.47 -2.84 -3.29
CA ARG A 560 -33.58 -1.69 -4.21
C ARG A 560 -32.23 -1.01 -4.43
N ILE A 561 -31.44 -0.88 -3.36
CA ILE A 561 -30.08 -0.33 -3.32
C ILE A 561 -29.35 -1.07 -2.20
N ALA A 562 -28.09 -1.44 -2.43
CA ALA A 562 -27.15 -1.88 -1.40
C ALA A 562 -25.88 -1.03 -1.52
N TYR A 563 -25.55 -0.27 -0.48
CA TYR A 563 -24.34 0.57 -0.42
C TYR A 563 -23.34 -0.04 0.56
N GLU A 564 -22.17 -0.44 0.05
CA GLU A 564 -21.08 -0.90 0.92
C GLU A 564 -20.56 0.27 1.75
N LEU A 565 -20.66 0.15 3.07
CA LEU A 565 -20.12 1.13 3.99
C LEU A 565 -18.61 0.88 4.10
N PRO A 566 -17.75 1.90 3.88
CA PRO A 566 -16.29 1.75 3.86
C PRO A 566 -15.70 1.64 5.28
N ILE A 567 -16.18 0.66 6.05
CA ILE A 567 -15.98 0.50 7.48
C ILE A 567 -15.38 -0.87 7.73
N LYS A 568 -14.13 -0.91 8.19
CA LYS A 568 -13.46 -2.15 8.59
C LYS A 568 -13.79 -2.47 10.03
N LEU A 569 -14.34 -3.66 10.26
CA LEU A 569 -14.71 -4.15 11.58
C LEU A 569 -13.45 -4.42 12.44
N PRO A 570 -13.46 -4.11 13.74
CA PRO A 570 -12.29 -4.28 14.60
C PRO A 570 -11.97 -5.77 14.79
N TYR A 571 -10.74 -6.19 14.47
CA TYR A 571 -10.28 -7.55 14.69
C TYR A 571 -9.49 -7.63 16.01
N HIS A 572 -9.95 -8.43 16.96
CA HIS A 572 -9.20 -8.73 18.18
C HIS A 572 -8.31 -9.97 17.98
N TYR A 573 -7.06 -9.76 17.60
CA TYR A 573 -6.06 -10.84 17.62
C TYR A 573 -5.69 -11.18 19.08
N PRO A 574 -5.54 -12.46 19.43
CA PRO A 574 -5.08 -12.85 20.76
C PRO A 574 -3.62 -12.46 20.96
N LEU A 575 -3.25 -12.08 22.19
CA LEU A 575 -1.94 -11.49 22.53
C LEU A 575 -0.75 -12.31 22.02
N TRP A 576 -0.83 -13.64 22.06
CA TRP A 576 0.24 -14.54 21.61
C TRP A 576 0.54 -14.41 20.10
N LYS A 577 -0.48 -14.15 19.26
CA LYS A 577 -0.27 -13.90 17.82
C LYS A 577 0.43 -12.57 17.57
N ALA A 578 0.10 -11.53 18.35
CA ALA A 578 0.80 -10.25 18.31
C ALA A 578 2.26 -10.38 18.75
N MET A 579 2.53 -11.19 19.78
CA MET A 579 3.91 -11.49 20.21
C MET A 579 4.70 -12.21 19.11
N ILE A 580 4.12 -13.22 18.45
CA ILE A 580 4.77 -13.92 17.32
C ILE A 580 5.08 -12.93 16.18
N ALA A 581 4.14 -12.07 15.82
CA ALA A 581 4.34 -11.04 14.80
C ALA A 581 5.53 -10.12 15.16
N ILE A 582 5.59 -9.61 16.38
CA ILE A 582 6.68 -8.76 16.86
C ILE A 582 8.02 -9.52 16.86
N THR A 583 8.07 -10.75 17.37
CA THR A 583 9.32 -11.54 17.40
C THR A 583 9.81 -11.91 15.99
N SER A 584 8.89 -12.12 15.03
CA SER A 584 9.24 -12.41 13.64
C SER A 584 9.94 -11.25 12.92
N LEU A 585 9.81 -10.02 13.44
CA LEU A 585 10.58 -8.85 12.99
C LEU A 585 11.89 -8.70 13.78
N LEU A 586 11.83 -8.82 15.11
CA LEU A 586 12.98 -8.56 15.97
C LEU A 586 14.09 -9.62 15.85
N ILE A 587 13.75 -10.90 15.67
CA ILE A 587 14.74 -11.98 15.62
C ILE A 587 15.69 -11.84 14.41
N PRO A 588 15.22 -11.68 13.15
CA PRO A 588 16.11 -11.44 12.01
C PRO A 588 17.01 -10.22 12.20
N ILE A 589 16.48 -9.14 12.80
CA ILE A 589 17.22 -7.89 13.04
C ILE A 589 18.33 -8.09 14.07
N ILE A 590 18.05 -8.76 15.18
CA ILE A 590 19.05 -9.01 16.23
C ILE A 590 20.16 -9.94 15.69
N LEU A 591 19.82 -10.96 14.92
CA LEU A 591 20.81 -11.89 14.35
C LEU A 591 21.72 -11.24 13.29
N ASP A 592 21.18 -10.31 12.49
CA ASP A 592 21.93 -9.52 11.50
C ASP A 592 22.87 -8.53 12.20
N VAL A 593 22.38 -7.80 13.21
CA VAL A 593 23.20 -6.86 14.01
C VAL A 593 24.29 -7.57 14.82
N CYS A 594 24.03 -8.78 15.32
CA CYS A 594 25.06 -9.61 15.98
C CYS A 594 26.02 -10.31 15.01
N GLY A 595 25.83 -10.17 13.69
CA GLY A 595 26.71 -10.76 12.68
C GLY A 595 26.62 -12.29 12.53
N PHE A 596 25.61 -12.94 13.10
CA PHE A 596 25.46 -14.40 13.01
C PHE A 596 24.96 -14.85 11.64
N TYR A 597 23.99 -14.13 11.07
CA TYR A 597 23.33 -14.49 9.80
C TYR A 597 22.82 -13.25 9.07
N LYS A 598 22.71 -13.32 7.73
CA LYS A 598 22.15 -12.23 6.94
C LYS A 598 20.62 -12.19 7.10
N ILE A 599 20.07 -11.00 7.32
CA ILE A 599 18.63 -10.75 7.53
C ILE A 599 17.70 -11.56 6.60
N ILE A 600 17.99 -11.62 5.30
CA ILE A 600 17.18 -12.33 4.29
C ILE A 600 16.89 -13.79 4.67
N GLN A 601 17.88 -14.52 5.21
CA GLN A 601 17.74 -15.94 5.52
C GLN A 601 16.68 -16.16 6.61
N PHE A 602 16.70 -15.33 7.65
CA PHE A 602 15.73 -15.39 8.74
C PHE A 602 14.40 -14.69 8.42
N SER A 603 14.38 -13.74 7.48
CA SER A 603 13.13 -13.11 7.02
C SER A 603 12.19 -14.10 6.31
N PHE A 604 12.72 -15.00 5.47
CA PHE A 604 11.90 -16.07 4.87
C PHE A 604 11.37 -17.05 5.93
N LEU A 605 12.20 -17.45 6.89
CA LEU A 605 11.78 -18.33 7.99
C LEU A 605 10.71 -17.66 8.87
N SER A 606 10.82 -16.36 9.09
CA SER A 606 9.83 -15.55 9.80
C SER A 606 8.48 -15.51 9.08
N VAL A 607 8.48 -15.30 7.75
CA VAL A 607 7.24 -15.38 6.94
C VAL A 607 6.63 -16.79 7.00
N ALA A 608 7.45 -17.85 6.90
CA ALA A 608 6.97 -19.22 7.04
C ALA A 608 6.34 -19.47 8.42
N ALA A 609 6.98 -19.01 9.50
CA ALA A 609 6.46 -19.11 10.86
C ALA A 609 5.12 -18.36 11.03
N LEU A 610 4.95 -17.19 10.43
CA LEU A 610 3.69 -16.43 10.47
C LEU A 610 2.52 -17.17 9.80
N VAL A 611 2.80 -17.90 8.71
CA VAL A 611 1.80 -18.74 8.04
C VAL A 611 1.50 -20.01 8.84
N LEU A 612 2.53 -20.73 9.30
CA LEU A 612 2.38 -21.97 10.08
C LEU A 612 1.67 -21.77 11.41
N THR A 613 1.85 -20.62 12.07
CA THR A 613 1.17 -20.26 13.33
C THR A 613 -0.23 -19.67 13.12
N GLY A 614 -0.67 -19.54 11.86
CA GLY A 614 -1.96 -18.94 11.51
C GLY A 614 -2.08 -17.47 11.92
N VAL A 615 -0.95 -16.73 11.99
CA VAL A 615 -0.96 -15.27 12.15
C VAL A 615 -1.32 -14.60 10.82
N LEU A 616 -0.83 -15.15 9.70
CA LEU A 616 -1.23 -14.78 8.35
C LEU A 616 -1.77 -15.98 7.57
N THR A 617 -2.75 -15.73 6.70
CA THR A 617 -3.16 -16.66 5.65
C THR A 617 -2.33 -16.44 4.37
N VAL A 618 -2.24 -17.45 3.51
CA VAL A 618 -1.55 -17.34 2.20
C VAL A 618 -2.11 -16.19 1.36
N LYS A 619 -3.43 -15.98 1.36
CA LYS A 619 -4.12 -14.84 0.70
C LYS A 619 -3.66 -13.49 1.26
N GLN A 620 -3.47 -13.38 2.58
CA GLN A 620 -2.94 -12.15 3.21
C GLN A 620 -1.47 -11.91 2.85
N VAL A 621 -0.63 -12.96 2.78
CA VAL A 621 0.78 -12.84 2.35
C VAL A 621 0.89 -12.22 0.94
N TYR A 622 0.09 -12.70 -0.02
CA TYR A 622 0.05 -12.09 -1.36
C TYR A 622 -0.48 -10.65 -1.36
N ASN A 623 -1.48 -10.34 -0.52
CA ASN A 623 -2.04 -8.99 -0.40
C ASN A 623 -1.14 -8.00 0.37
N ALA A 624 -0.20 -8.48 1.18
CA ALA A 624 0.75 -7.65 1.93
C ALA A 624 1.80 -6.99 1.02
N VAL A 625 2.05 -7.57 -0.15
CA VAL A 625 3.04 -7.09 -1.13
C VAL A 625 2.32 -6.49 -2.33
N SER A 626 2.46 -5.18 -2.55
CA SER A 626 1.91 -4.56 -3.76
C SER A 626 2.72 -4.93 -5.00
N VAL A 627 2.06 -5.32 -6.08
CA VAL A 627 2.70 -5.61 -7.38
C VAL A 627 3.52 -4.41 -7.88
N SER A 628 3.01 -3.19 -7.68
CA SER A 628 3.74 -1.96 -8.01
C SER A 628 5.08 -1.84 -7.27
N LEU A 629 5.16 -2.25 -6.00
CA LEU A 629 6.42 -2.27 -5.26
C LEU A 629 7.39 -3.26 -5.92
N VAL A 630 6.98 -4.52 -6.15
CA VAL A 630 7.82 -5.55 -6.79
C VAL A 630 8.35 -5.08 -8.14
N CYS A 631 7.49 -4.55 -9.01
CA CYS A 631 7.87 -4.01 -10.31
C CYS A 631 8.82 -2.81 -10.18
N THR A 632 8.60 -1.93 -9.20
CA THR A 632 9.51 -0.79 -8.94
C THR A 632 10.89 -1.27 -8.51
N LEU A 633 10.95 -2.22 -7.55
CA LEU A 633 12.20 -2.79 -7.06
C LEU A 633 12.98 -3.44 -8.21
N GLY A 634 12.36 -4.37 -8.94
CA GLY A 634 13.03 -5.09 -10.04
C GLY A 634 13.47 -4.18 -11.19
N ALA A 635 12.58 -3.31 -11.70
CA ALA A 635 12.87 -2.43 -12.81
C ALA A 635 13.95 -1.37 -12.50
N SER A 636 14.14 -1.01 -11.23
CA SER A 636 15.19 -0.07 -10.82
C SER A 636 16.60 -0.52 -11.23
N PHE A 637 16.85 -1.84 -11.22
CA PHE A 637 18.14 -2.40 -11.64
C PHE A 637 18.31 -2.37 -13.15
N GLY A 638 17.25 -2.67 -13.91
CA GLY A 638 17.25 -2.54 -15.38
C GLY A 638 17.45 -1.09 -15.84
N LEU A 639 16.82 -0.12 -15.16
CA LEU A 639 17.01 1.30 -15.42
C LEU A 639 18.44 1.77 -15.05
N SER A 640 18.95 1.33 -13.91
CA SER A 640 20.32 1.59 -13.46
C SER A 640 21.36 1.04 -14.45
N ALA A 641 21.18 -0.21 -14.90
CA ALA A 641 22.03 -0.83 -15.91
C ALA A 641 21.95 -0.12 -17.26
N ALA A 642 20.77 0.37 -17.67
CA ALA A 642 20.64 1.17 -18.88
C ALA A 642 21.43 2.47 -18.79
N MET A 643 21.30 3.21 -17.68
CA MET A 643 22.02 4.47 -17.44
C MET A 643 23.55 4.30 -17.39
N GLN A 644 24.02 3.13 -16.93
CA GLN A 644 25.44 2.75 -16.96
C GLN A 644 25.88 2.39 -18.39
N ASN A 645 25.16 1.50 -19.09
CA ASN A 645 25.47 1.08 -20.46
C ASN A 645 25.48 2.24 -21.48
N THR A 646 24.80 3.36 -21.19
CA THR A 646 24.77 4.56 -22.05
C THR A 646 25.72 5.68 -21.62
N ASN A 647 26.49 5.47 -20.54
CA ASN A 647 27.33 6.47 -19.87
C ASN A 647 26.56 7.75 -19.47
N THR A 648 25.23 7.71 -19.39
CA THR A 648 24.42 8.87 -19.01
C THR A 648 24.64 9.24 -17.54
N GLY A 649 24.80 8.24 -16.65
CA GLY A 649 25.13 8.48 -15.24
C GLY A 649 26.48 9.18 -15.07
N TYR A 650 27.48 8.76 -15.85
CA TYR A 650 28.81 9.36 -15.93
C TYR A 650 28.76 10.82 -16.41
N LEU A 651 28.08 11.07 -17.53
CA LEU A 651 27.95 12.42 -18.10
C LEU A 651 27.26 13.38 -17.12
N ILE A 652 26.22 12.94 -16.41
CA ILE A 652 25.55 13.77 -15.38
C ILE A 652 26.49 14.00 -14.18
N ALA A 653 27.15 12.95 -13.68
CA ALA A 653 28.04 13.03 -12.53
C ALA A 653 29.24 13.96 -12.78
N MET A 654 29.88 13.86 -13.95
CA MET A 654 31.05 14.68 -14.27
C MET A 654 30.70 16.16 -14.43
N THR A 655 29.56 16.50 -15.05
CA THR A 655 29.09 17.91 -15.09
C THR A 655 28.80 18.45 -13.69
N LEU A 656 28.19 17.62 -12.83
CA LEU A 656 27.87 17.97 -11.44
C LEU A 656 29.15 18.21 -10.61
N ILE A 657 30.13 17.31 -10.71
CA ILE A 657 31.44 17.45 -10.06
C ILE A 657 32.12 18.72 -10.58
N LYS A 658 32.30 18.88 -11.90
CA LYS A 658 32.95 20.05 -12.52
C LYS A 658 32.35 21.39 -12.07
N LEU A 659 31.03 21.47 -11.87
CA LEU A 659 30.35 22.67 -11.40
C LEU A 659 30.55 22.93 -9.90
N LEU A 660 30.75 21.88 -9.09
CA LEU A 660 30.65 21.95 -7.63
C LEU A 660 31.97 21.65 -6.88
N THR A 661 33.01 21.14 -7.55
CA THR A 661 34.39 21.07 -7.03
C THR A 661 34.90 22.41 -6.45
N PRO A 662 34.57 23.61 -7.01
CA PRO A 662 34.93 24.88 -6.38
C PRO A 662 34.34 25.11 -4.98
N LEU A 663 33.26 24.41 -4.62
CA LEU A 663 32.62 24.40 -3.30
C LEU A 663 33.08 23.20 -2.43
N GLY A 664 34.05 22.42 -2.91
CA GLY A 664 34.56 21.20 -2.27
C GLY A 664 33.55 20.06 -2.21
N ARG A 665 33.90 18.99 -1.47
CA ARG A 665 33.06 17.78 -1.34
C ARG A 665 31.65 18.07 -0.80
N ILE A 666 31.52 19.06 0.09
CA ILE A 666 30.21 19.54 0.60
C ILE A 666 29.35 20.08 -0.56
N GLY A 667 29.95 20.82 -1.50
CA GLY A 667 29.27 21.27 -2.72
C GLY A 667 28.71 20.10 -3.54
N ILE A 668 29.52 19.06 -3.78
CA ILE A 668 29.12 17.86 -4.51
C ILE A 668 27.97 17.12 -3.79
N LEU A 669 28.04 17.01 -2.45
CA LEU A 669 26.95 16.44 -1.63
C LEU A 669 25.64 17.25 -1.76
N PHE A 670 25.69 18.58 -1.80
CA PHE A 670 24.52 19.41 -2.11
C PHE A 670 24.03 19.20 -3.57
N GLY A 671 24.96 19.02 -4.51
CA GLY A 671 24.68 18.67 -5.90
C GLY A 671 23.92 17.36 -6.06
N ILE A 672 24.14 16.39 -5.19
CA ILE A 672 23.38 15.13 -5.13
C ILE A 672 22.07 15.35 -4.35
N GLY A 673 22.14 15.97 -3.17
CA GLY A 673 21.01 16.09 -2.25
C GLY A 673 19.86 16.96 -2.76
N ILE A 674 20.15 18.12 -3.35
CA ILE A 674 19.11 19.06 -3.82
C ILE A 674 18.28 18.44 -4.97
N PRO A 675 18.85 17.93 -6.08
CA PRO A 675 18.06 17.27 -7.12
C PRO A 675 17.29 16.06 -6.60
N THR A 676 17.89 15.26 -5.72
CA THR A 676 17.21 14.11 -5.10
C THR A 676 15.97 14.55 -4.30
N MET A 677 16.10 15.59 -3.46
CA MET A 677 14.98 16.13 -2.68
C MET A 677 13.90 16.76 -3.57
N VAL A 678 14.27 17.42 -4.67
CA VAL A 678 13.32 18.00 -5.63
C VAL A 678 12.56 16.89 -6.38
N LEU A 679 13.27 15.90 -6.91
CA LEU A 679 12.69 14.75 -7.63
C LEU A 679 11.67 14.01 -6.75
N THR A 680 11.99 13.78 -5.48
CA THR A 680 11.10 13.02 -4.59
C THR A 680 9.83 13.74 -4.14
N GLN A 681 9.66 15.04 -4.44
CA GLN A 681 8.37 15.70 -4.19
C GLN A 681 7.29 15.29 -5.21
N VAL A 682 7.70 14.71 -6.34
CA VAL A 682 6.84 14.45 -7.51
C VAL A 682 6.99 13.02 -8.06
N LEU A 683 8.11 12.35 -7.82
CA LEU A 683 8.31 10.93 -8.04
C LEU A 683 8.15 10.16 -6.73
N SER A 684 7.86 8.85 -6.81
CA SER A 684 7.93 7.99 -5.63
C SER A 684 9.38 7.87 -5.14
N ASN A 685 9.58 7.85 -3.81
CA ASN A 685 10.91 7.76 -3.19
C ASN A 685 11.78 6.62 -3.79
N ASN A 686 11.20 5.44 -4.04
CA ASN A 686 11.90 4.31 -4.68
C ASN A 686 12.40 4.65 -6.10
N ALA A 687 11.56 5.32 -6.91
CA ALA A 687 11.94 5.73 -8.26
C ALA A 687 13.03 6.81 -8.21
N THR A 688 12.96 7.75 -7.27
CA THR A 688 14.02 8.75 -7.06
C THR A 688 15.38 8.10 -6.80
N ILE A 689 15.44 7.07 -5.95
CA ILE A 689 16.66 6.27 -5.72
C ILE A 689 17.15 5.61 -7.02
N ALA A 690 16.26 4.97 -7.79
CA ALA A 690 16.62 4.32 -9.05
C ALA A 690 17.24 5.29 -10.08
N VAL A 691 16.80 6.55 -10.08
CA VAL A 691 17.32 7.62 -10.94
C VAL A 691 18.63 8.20 -10.42
N MET A 692 18.74 8.48 -9.12
CA MET A 692 19.90 9.17 -8.56
C MET A 692 21.08 8.22 -8.27
N PHE A 693 20.83 6.93 -8.03
CA PHE A 693 21.87 5.96 -7.70
C PHE A 693 22.98 5.88 -8.76
N PRO A 694 22.71 5.77 -10.08
CA PRO A 694 23.79 5.69 -11.06
C PRO A 694 24.57 7.00 -11.19
N VAL A 695 23.99 8.16 -10.84
CA VAL A 695 24.73 9.43 -10.74
C VAL A 695 25.68 9.40 -9.55
N VAL A 696 25.20 8.97 -8.37
CA VAL A 696 26.02 8.78 -7.17
C VAL A 696 27.15 7.77 -7.40
N TRP A 697 26.83 6.65 -8.04
CA TRP A 697 27.80 5.59 -8.36
C TRP A 697 28.87 6.07 -9.34
N SER A 698 28.50 6.76 -10.42
CA SER A 698 29.46 7.36 -11.35
C SER A 698 30.28 8.48 -10.71
N ALA A 699 29.71 9.27 -9.80
CA ALA A 699 30.45 10.30 -9.07
C ALA A 699 31.49 9.69 -8.11
N TYR A 700 31.18 8.57 -7.47
CA TYR A 700 32.12 7.83 -6.63
C TYR A 700 33.25 7.18 -7.46
N LEU A 701 32.93 6.55 -8.60
CA LEU A 701 33.94 5.92 -9.45
C LEU A 701 34.91 6.94 -10.07
N GLY A 702 34.44 8.16 -10.34
CA GLY A 702 35.25 9.23 -10.89
C GLY A 702 35.45 9.10 -12.41
N SER A 703 36.45 9.82 -12.93
CA SER A 703 36.79 9.88 -14.36
C SER A 703 37.73 8.76 -14.85
N ASP A 704 38.32 7.99 -13.94
CA ASP A 704 39.34 6.99 -14.24
C ASP A 704 38.72 5.59 -14.49
N PRO A 705 38.85 5.00 -15.69
CA PRO A 705 38.34 3.66 -15.99
C PRO A 705 39.07 2.53 -15.23
N THR A 706 40.23 2.79 -14.62
CA THR A 706 40.91 1.83 -13.74
C THR A 706 40.38 1.86 -12.31
N GLY A 707 39.59 2.89 -11.95
CA GLY A 707 39.07 3.08 -10.60
C GLY A 707 40.13 3.41 -9.54
N LEU A 708 41.36 3.77 -9.93
CA LEU A 708 42.39 4.22 -8.99
C LEU A 708 42.02 5.56 -8.34
N THR A 709 41.24 6.41 -9.03
CA THR A 709 40.72 7.67 -8.47
C THR A 709 39.38 7.55 -7.74
N ARG A 710 38.86 6.33 -7.52
CA ARG A 710 37.56 6.14 -6.85
C ARG A 710 37.56 6.78 -5.46
N GLY A 711 36.50 7.50 -5.12
CA GLY A 711 36.38 8.18 -3.83
C GLY A 711 37.10 9.53 -3.71
N ASN A 712 37.99 9.91 -4.64
CA ASN A 712 38.78 11.16 -4.52
C ASN A 712 37.90 12.41 -4.39
N ASP A 713 36.88 12.52 -5.26
CA ASP A 713 35.92 13.62 -5.27
C ASP A 713 34.88 13.50 -4.17
N ILE A 714 34.40 12.27 -3.89
CA ILE A 714 33.35 12.00 -2.90
C ILE A 714 33.35 10.53 -2.46
N GLY A 715 33.29 10.28 -1.15
CA GLY A 715 33.17 8.96 -0.57
C GLY A 715 31.81 8.31 -0.81
N LEU A 716 31.81 6.99 -1.01
CA LEU A 716 30.60 6.21 -1.35
C LEU A 716 29.52 6.32 -0.25
N ARG A 717 29.92 6.21 1.03
CA ARG A 717 28.99 6.31 2.17
C ARG A 717 28.30 7.67 2.24
N SER A 718 29.07 8.75 2.10
CA SER A 718 28.55 10.11 2.27
C SER A 718 27.51 10.42 1.18
N ALA A 719 27.84 10.12 -0.08
CA ALA A 719 26.96 10.30 -1.22
C ALA A 719 25.69 9.45 -1.12
N MET A 720 25.82 8.17 -0.75
CA MET A 720 24.69 7.25 -0.60
C MET A 720 23.75 7.67 0.52
N VAL A 721 24.26 7.97 1.71
CA VAL A 721 23.42 8.39 2.86
C VAL A 721 22.75 9.74 2.58
N THR A 722 23.43 10.70 1.96
CA THR A 722 22.82 11.97 1.52
C THR A 722 21.69 11.72 0.52
N MET A 723 21.90 10.88 -0.51
CA MET A 723 20.85 10.51 -1.46
C MET A 723 19.66 9.80 -0.76
N MET A 724 19.92 8.81 0.08
CA MET A 724 18.88 8.03 0.77
C MET A 724 17.99 8.88 1.66
N ILE A 725 18.58 9.82 2.41
CA ILE A 725 17.83 10.74 3.26
C ILE A 725 17.09 11.78 2.41
N CYS A 726 17.72 12.37 1.39
CA CYS A 726 17.04 13.33 0.51
C CYS A 726 15.88 12.70 -0.28
N ALA A 727 16.01 11.45 -0.72
CA ALA A 727 14.96 10.70 -1.43
C ALA A 727 13.78 10.31 -0.53
N ASN A 728 13.93 10.37 0.79
CA ASN A 728 12.83 10.17 1.74
C ASN A 728 12.26 11.48 2.30
N SER A 729 12.84 12.63 1.94
CA SER A 729 12.47 13.96 2.42
C SER A 729 11.25 14.57 1.70
N CYS A 730 10.23 13.75 1.43
CA CYS A 730 8.98 14.19 0.77
C CYS A 730 8.05 14.92 1.75
N PHE A 731 8.47 16.10 2.22
CA PHE A 731 7.69 16.91 3.17
C PHE A 731 6.96 18.10 2.52
N PHE A 732 7.45 18.61 1.40
CA PHE A 732 7.01 19.88 0.83
C PHE A 732 5.74 19.74 -0.02
N LEU A 733 5.60 18.63 -0.76
CA LEU A 733 4.39 18.29 -1.51
C LEU A 733 3.76 16.97 -1.02
N PRO A 734 2.43 16.82 -1.14
CA PRO A 734 1.74 15.59 -0.75
C PRO A 734 1.80 14.48 -1.82
N PHE A 735 2.25 14.77 -3.05
CA PHE A 735 2.09 13.88 -4.21
C PHE A 735 3.12 12.75 -4.27
N GLY A 736 4.42 13.05 -4.05
CA GLY A 736 5.50 12.05 -4.14
C GLY A 736 5.40 10.87 -3.15
N TYR A 737 4.55 10.95 -2.12
CA TYR A 737 4.46 9.90 -1.11
C TYR A 737 3.03 9.53 -0.69
N GLN A 738 2.69 8.24 -0.80
CA GLN A 738 1.33 7.71 -0.60
C GLN A 738 0.76 8.02 0.80
N THR A 739 1.60 8.02 1.85
CA THR A 739 1.14 8.31 3.22
C THR A 739 0.79 9.79 3.41
N ASN A 740 1.42 10.70 2.65
CA ASN A 740 1.03 12.10 2.62
C ASN A 740 -0.38 12.22 2.04
N LEU A 741 -0.72 11.50 0.96
CA LEU A 741 -2.07 11.52 0.38
C LEU A 741 -3.14 10.98 1.33
N MET A 742 -2.85 9.91 2.09
CA MET A 742 -3.75 9.39 3.13
C MET A 742 -4.06 10.46 4.17
N VAL A 743 -3.02 11.08 4.75
CA VAL A 743 -3.18 12.13 5.76
C VAL A 743 -3.76 13.42 5.20
N MET A 744 -3.46 13.77 3.95
CA MET A 744 -4.05 14.92 3.25
C MET A 744 -5.57 14.78 3.16
N LYS A 745 -6.07 13.59 2.82
CA LYS A 745 -7.50 13.29 2.76
C LYS A 745 -8.15 13.34 4.15
N ASP A 746 -7.65 12.54 5.09
CA ASP A 746 -8.36 12.30 6.36
C ASP A 746 -8.14 13.44 7.39
N GLY A 747 -7.05 14.20 7.24
CA GLY A 747 -6.82 15.47 7.93
C GLY A 747 -7.30 16.72 7.16
N GLY A 748 -7.86 16.54 5.95
CA GLY A 748 -8.35 17.59 5.03
C GLY A 748 -7.35 18.70 4.72
N TYR A 749 -6.06 18.38 4.68
CA TYR A 749 -5.01 19.37 4.40
C TYR A 749 -5.04 19.82 2.94
N LYS A 750 -4.57 21.04 2.69
CA LYS A 750 -4.33 21.59 1.34
C LYS A 750 -2.83 21.61 1.08
N VAL A 751 -2.41 21.64 -0.19
CA VAL A 751 -0.98 21.70 -0.59
C VAL A 751 -0.23 22.82 0.14
N LYS A 752 -0.86 23.99 0.35
CA LYS A 752 -0.29 25.10 1.15
C LYS A 752 0.12 24.69 2.57
N HIS A 753 -0.58 23.76 3.23
CA HIS A 753 -0.20 23.30 4.57
C HIS A 753 1.08 22.44 4.52
N TYR A 754 1.20 21.56 3.53
CA TYR A 754 2.44 20.80 3.27
C TYR A 754 3.62 21.72 2.94
N MET A 755 3.43 22.73 2.08
CA MET A 755 4.50 23.68 1.76
C MET A 755 4.99 24.45 2.99
N ILE A 756 4.07 24.94 3.84
CA ILE A 756 4.40 25.73 5.04
C ILE A 756 5.07 24.88 6.13
N TYR A 757 4.56 23.66 6.37
CA TYR A 757 5.11 22.77 7.39
C TYR A 757 6.39 22.08 6.91
N GLY A 758 6.41 21.69 5.64
CA GLY A 758 7.46 20.90 5.02
C GLY A 758 8.69 21.67 4.60
N ILE A 759 8.62 22.99 4.34
CA ILE A 759 9.80 23.75 3.86
C ILE A 759 10.94 23.74 4.87
N PHE A 760 10.65 23.91 6.17
CA PHE A 760 11.66 23.86 7.23
C PHE A 760 12.30 22.47 7.31
N LEU A 761 11.49 21.41 7.28
CA LEU A 761 11.96 20.03 7.33
C LEU A 761 12.77 19.66 6.09
N SER A 762 12.34 20.09 4.90
CA SER A 762 13.05 19.84 3.64
C SER A 762 14.43 20.48 3.63
N LEU A 763 14.54 21.73 4.08
CA LEU A 763 15.82 22.43 4.24
C LEU A 763 16.69 21.79 5.33
N LEU A 764 16.12 21.46 6.49
CA LEU A 764 16.82 20.75 7.57
C LEU A 764 17.41 19.43 7.08
N TYR A 765 16.67 18.67 6.28
CA TYR A 765 17.12 17.36 5.80
C TYR A 765 18.14 17.44 4.66
N VAL A 766 18.02 18.37 3.72
CA VAL A 766 19.06 18.56 2.68
C VAL A 766 20.35 19.11 3.27
N ILE A 767 20.27 20.18 4.08
CA ILE A 767 21.45 20.79 4.72
C ILE A 767 22.07 19.81 5.72
N GLY A 768 21.23 19.21 6.55
CA GLY A 768 21.64 18.26 7.57
C GLY A 768 22.27 17.01 6.98
N SER A 769 21.68 16.42 5.94
CA SER A 769 22.23 15.20 5.33
C SER A 769 23.54 15.46 4.61
N ALA A 770 23.71 16.57 3.89
CA ALA A 770 24.98 16.91 3.25
C ALA A 770 26.08 17.19 4.30
N LEU A 771 25.82 18.02 5.31
CA LEU A 771 26.82 18.40 6.30
C LEU A 771 27.18 17.24 7.25
N LEU A 772 26.20 16.51 7.80
CA LEU A 772 26.49 15.40 8.69
C LEU A 772 27.16 14.24 7.95
N SER A 773 26.75 13.91 6.73
CA SER A 773 27.41 12.86 5.95
C SER A 773 28.87 13.21 5.64
N TYR A 774 29.16 14.48 5.37
CA TYR A 774 30.54 14.96 5.26
C TYR A 774 31.31 14.80 6.58
N PHE A 775 30.83 15.36 7.68
CA PHE A 775 31.57 15.31 8.95
C PHE A 775 31.73 13.90 9.52
N ILE A 776 30.75 13.02 9.32
CA ILE A 776 30.76 11.65 9.84
C ILE A 776 31.59 10.73 8.93
N PHE A 777 31.31 10.69 7.63
CA PHE A 777 31.97 9.72 6.75
C PHE A 777 33.28 10.25 6.16
N GLU A 778 33.31 11.46 5.58
CA GLU A 778 34.53 12.00 4.92
C GLU A 778 35.63 12.41 5.89
N LYS A 779 35.27 12.82 7.12
CA LYS A 779 36.21 13.43 8.07
C LYS A 779 36.51 12.55 9.29
N ALA A 780 35.60 11.68 9.72
CA ALA A 780 35.74 10.93 10.97
C ALA A 780 35.90 9.41 10.77
N LEU A 781 35.10 8.78 9.91
CA LEU A 781 35.10 7.32 9.72
C LEU A 781 36.00 6.85 8.57
N ASP A 782 35.88 7.45 7.39
CA ASP A 782 36.69 7.14 6.20
C ASP A 782 37.44 8.41 5.70
N PRO A 783 38.43 8.93 6.46
CA PRO A 783 39.32 9.96 5.95
C PRO A 783 40.20 9.38 4.83
N ILE A 784 39.88 9.76 3.59
CA ILE A 784 40.60 9.43 2.35
C ILE A 784 42.00 10.05 2.34
#